data_AF-A0A8J5UPG2-F1
#
_entry.id   AF-A0A8J5UPG2-F1
#
_cell.length_a   1.000
_cell.length_b   1.000
_cell.length_c   1.000
_cell.angle_alpha   90.00
_cell.angle_beta   90.00
_cell.angle_gamma   90.00
#
_symmetry.space_group_name_H-M   'P 1'
#
loop_
_entity.id
_entity.type
_entity.pdbx_description
1 polymer ?
#
loop_
_entity_poly.entity_id
_entity_poly.type
_entity_poly.pdbx_seq_one_letter_code
_entity_poly.pdbx_strand_id
1 'polypeptide(L)'
;MRASISITAFLWINNVCGLQVPPATSTDTLQSNVGNSWSYLNFVSLIQNYLNPSTNPLINSKFQFIQTPLNFPVYNLNYNFNQDANNLVKINNDNNNHERPWTCDSSPPITCTQKLPYRTIDGSCNNLENPGWGMANTRYARLLPPIYSDGIWQPAVAKSGRALPRSRLLSYTLFPELRVKDPKWTLALMQWGQIITHDMAELVTKPMLKMPSVECCTNDNQLVTENLKDPSCFPIIVGPNDPNYPPSTQCLTFTRSAPDFEIPSGCFGHQKPADQVTQVTQFLDLSLVYGSSDTQAAKLRKFQGGKLRSQVRRQREWLPPGNASEECVIERPSDICYEAGDNRVNQNPQLTVLQVLLLREHNRIATNLAKINPHWSDETIYQEARRIAIGEYQQISYYEWLPPMIGLENALKYKIIYDIPDDQYVNDYNPNIDPTVLNEHSNGAYRVFHSLIAGYLKLVQENRSTKGLLRISDWFFRPGIIEQGDNIDDLTRGLSDQPEQARDEYYDHEITLYLFRGRDRLGGDLRSIDIQRARDHGLATYNDYREFCGLRRAKSWSDLQDLISPENVKKLSELYEHPDDVDFSVGGGLEVNDNALAGPTFLCVLIEQFYRTRVGDRFWFESPDPVVAFTREQLREIRKATLARFMCDNTNSIKTIQRRAFELPSKKNSLVSCDSIPGIDFNLWKDYAPEVGNQQQNLGLLYKK
;
A
#
# COMPACT_ATOMS: atom_id res chain seq x y z
N MET A 1 -35.48 1.67 24.96
CA MET A 1 -36.62 2.59 25.09
C MET A 1 -36.60 3.56 23.92
N ARG A 2 -37.69 3.57 23.15
CA ARG A 2 -38.15 4.53 22.12
C ARG A 2 -37.10 5.42 21.43
N ALA A 3 -36.70 5.03 20.22
CA ALA A 3 -36.17 5.94 19.21
C ALA A 3 -37.33 6.67 18.52
N SER A 4 -37.38 7.99 18.64
CA SER A 4 -38.26 8.84 17.85
C SER A 4 -37.67 9.03 16.45
N ILE A 5 -38.31 8.43 15.44
CA ILE A 5 -38.07 8.79 14.04
C ILE A 5 -38.94 10.02 13.76
N SER A 6 -38.28 11.13 13.44
CA SER A 6 -38.90 12.41 13.13
C SER A 6 -39.56 12.39 11.73
N ILE A 7 -40.56 13.25 11.58
CA ILE A 7 -41.58 13.36 10.51
C ILE A 7 -41.04 13.59 9.08
N THR A 8 -39.72 13.64 8.88
CA THR A 8 -39.08 13.91 7.58
C THR A 8 -39.20 12.74 6.59
N ALA A 9 -39.42 11.51 7.06
CA ALA A 9 -39.57 10.32 6.19
C ALA A 9 -40.90 10.26 5.42
N PHE A 10 -41.93 11.00 5.86
CA PHE A 10 -43.25 10.99 5.23
C PHE A 10 -43.37 11.92 4.02
N LEU A 11 -42.48 12.92 3.90
CA LEU A 11 -42.47 13.87 2.77
C LEU A 11 -41.72 13.37 1.53
N TRP A 12 -40.90 12.32 1.66
CA TRP A 12 -40.13 11.78 0.51
C TRP A 12 -40.97 10.83 -0.36
N ILE A 13 -41.90 10.09 0.23
CA ILE A 13 -42.72 9.09 -0.50
C ILE A 13 -43.76 9.76 -1.44
N ASN A 14 -44.30 10.92 -1.05
CA ASN A 14 -45.32 11.61 -1.86
C ASN A 14 -44.78 12.29 -3.13
N ASN A 15 -43.49 12.63 -3.19
CA ASN A 15 -42.91 13.25 -4.40
C ASN A 15 -42.43 12.24 -5.45
N VAL A 16 -42.35 10.94 -5.12
CA VAL A 16 -41.81 9.92 -6.03
C VAL A 16 -42.89 9.02 -6.65
N CYS A 17 -44.06 8.85 -6.01
CA CYS A 17 -45.01 7.80 -6.40
C CYS A 17 -46.32 8.24 -7.10
N GLY A 18 -46.56 9.54 -7.35
CA GLY A 18 -47.57 10.00 -8.31
C GLY A 18 -49.00 9.45 -8.18
N LEU A 19 -49.53 9.26 -6.96
CA LEU A 19 -50.92 8.82 -6.73
C LEU A 19 -51.79 9.99 -6.24
N GLN A 20 -52.80 10.37 -7.02
CA GLN A 20 -53.84 11.33 -6.62
C GLN A 20 -54.91 10.65 -5.77
N VAL A 21 -55.13 11.12 -4.55
CA VAL A 21 -56.31 10.79 -3.72
C VAL A 21 -56.82 12.10 -3.07
N PRO A 22 -58.14 12.40 -3.04
CA PRO A 22 -58.67 13.74 -2.78
C PRO A 22 -58.66 14.15 -1.30
N PRO A 23 -58.77 15.46 -0.97
CA PRO A 23 -58.54 15.96 0.37
C PRO A 23 -59.77 15.76 1.26
N ALA A 24 -59.57 15.22 2.46
CA ALA A 24 -60.53 15.30 3.55
C ALA A 24 -59.96 16.19 4.67
N THR A 25 -60.81 17.13 5.07
CA THR A 25 -60.59 18.28 5.95
C THR A 25 -60.59 17.93 7.44
N SER A 26 -59.82 18.72 8.20
CA SER A 26 -60.03 19.14 9.61
C SER A 26 -60.10 18.12 10.76
N THR A 27 -59.15 18.28 11.69
CA THR A 27 -59.29 18.31 13.18
C THR A 27 -60.09 17.21 13.88
N ASP A 28 -59.43 16.32 14.61
CA ASP A 28 -59.38 16.36 16.08
C ASP A 28 -58.77 15.10 16.72
N THR A 29 -58.19 15.32 17.89
CA THR A 29 -57.66 14.37 18.89
C THR A 29 -58.60 13.22 19.24
N LEU A 30 -58.07 12.01 19.49
CA LEU A 30 -58.22 11.29 20.77
C LEU A 30 -57.56 9.91 20.79
N GLN A 31 -57.28 9.50 22.01
CA GLN A 31 -56.54 8.34 22.48
C GLN A 31 -57.26 6.99 22.28
N SER A 32 -56.41 5.96 22.40
CA SER A 32 -56.68 4.68 23.08
C SER A 32 -56.96 3.44 22.24
N ASN A 33 -56.14 2.43 22.55
CA ASN A 33 -56.48 1.04 22.78
C ASN A 33 -56.68 0.05 21.59
N VAL A 34 -55.77 -0.93 21.63
CA VAL A 34 -55.91 -2.35 21.27
C VAL A 34 -55.76 -2.71 19.79
N GLY A 35 -54.60 -3.29 19.51
CA GLY A 35 -54.49 -4.62 18.91
C GLY A 35 -54.77 -4.75 17.42
N ASN A 36 -53.71 -4.90 16.63
CA ASN A 36 -53.63 -6.03 15.70
C ASN A 36 -52.18 -6.27 15.27
N SER A 37 -51.77 -7.52 15.44
CA SER A 37 -50.46 -8.08 15.13
C SER A 37 -50.18 -8.06 13.62
N TRP A 38 -49.22 -7.24 13.21
CA TRP A 38 -48.48 -7.46 11.98
C TRP A 38 -47.11 -8.02 12.35
N SER A 39 -46.95 -9.34 12.24
CA SER A 39 -45.68 -10.01 12.51
C SER A 39 -44.62 -9.59 11.48
N TYR A 40 -43.41 -9.31 11.96
CA TYR A 40 -42.18 -9.02 11.22
C TYR A 40 -41.94 -9.94 10.00
N LEU A 41 -42.44 -11.17 10.04
CA LEU A 41 -42.38 -12.14 8.94
C LEU A 41 -43.12 -11.70 7.66
N ASN A 42 -44.20 -10.91 7.76
CA ASN A 42 -44.94 -10.45 6.57
C ASN A 42 -44.24 -9.26 5.88
N PHE A 43 -43.48 -8.46 6.62
CA PHE A 43 -42.67 -7.39 6.06
C PHE A 43 -41.44 -7.94 5.32
N VAL A 44 -40.82 -8.99 5.86
CA VAL A 44 -39.71 -9.71 5.20
C VAL A 44 -40.19 -10.42 3.92
N SER A 45 -41.39 -11.00 3.93
CA SER A 45 -41.98 -11.62 2.72
C SER A 45 -42.29 -10.60 1.61
N LEU A 46 -42.71 -9.37 1.96
CA LEU A 46 -42.97 -8.32 0.97
C LEU A 46 -41.67 -7.82 0.32
N ILE A 47 -40.60 -7.67 1.11
CA ILE A 47 -39.27 -7.28 0.61
C ILE A 47 -38.66 -8.40 -0.23
N GLN A 48 -38.80 -9.67 0.17
CA GLN A 48 -38.32 -10.81 -0.62
C GLN A 48 -39.04 -10.96 -1.95
N ASN A 49 -40.34 -10.66 -2.02
CA ASN A 49 -41.08 -10.64 -3.29
C ASN A 49 -40.72 -9.45 -4.19
N TYR A 50 -40.34 -8.30 -3.61
CA TYR A 50 -39.91 -7.13 -4.39
C TYR A 50 -38.46 -7.26 -4.93
N LEU A 51 -37.63 -8.02 -4.23
CA LEU A 51 -36.25 -8.35 -4.62
C LEU A 51 -36.15 -9.62 -5.49
N ASN A 52 -37.29 -10.23 -5.85
CA ASN A 52 -37.32 -11.39 -6.74
C ASN A 52 -36.99 -10.96 -8.20
N PRO A 53 -35.89 -11.43 -8.80
CA PRO A 53 -35.46 -11.03 -10.15
C PRO A 53 -36.44 -11.43 -11.27
N SER A 54 -37.39 -12.31 -10.98
CA SER A 54 -38.36 -12.79 -11.96
C SER A 54 -39.53 -11.83 -12.23
N THR A 55 -39.69 -10.75 -11.44
CA THR A 55 -40.87 -9.87 -11.50
C THR A 55 -40.57 -8.39 -11.76
N ASN A 56 -39.30 -7.96 -11.89
CA ASN A 56 -38.97 -6.55 -12.14
C ASN A 56 -37.81 -6.35 -13.15
N PRO A 57 -38.07 -5.87 -14.38
CA PRO A 57 -37.05 -5.78 -15.45
C PRO A 57 -35.95 -4.72 -15.24
N LEU A 58 -36.05 -3.84 -14.23
CA LEU A 58 -35.16 -2.68 -14.07
C LEU A 58 -33.89 -2.95 -13.21
N ILE A 59 -33.75 -4.13 -12.62
CA ILE A 59 -32.61 -4.47 -11.72
C ILE A 59 -31.45 -5.18 -12.46
N ASN A 60 -31.62 -5.55 -13.73
CA ASN A 60 -30.74 -6.50 -14.42
C ASN A 60 -29.53 -5.92 -15.20
N SER A 61 -29.15 -4.65 -15.02
CA SER A 61 -28.03 -4.06 -15.79
C SER A 61 -26.76 -3.70 -14.99
N LYS A 62 -26.71 -3.90 -13.67
CA LYS A 62 -25.52 -3.51 -12.88
C LYS A 62 -24.98 -4.49 -11.83
N PHE A 63 -25.59 -5.66 -11.62
CA PHE A 63 -25.06 -6.63 -10.65
C PHE A 63 -25.22 -8.07 -11.16
N GLN A 64 -24.12 -8.69 -11.57
CA GLN A 64 -23.99 -10.15 -11.59
C GLN A 64 -22.90 -10.55 -10.61
N PHE A 65 -23.18 -11.63 -9.87
CA PHE A 65 -22.38 -12.34 -8.86
C PHE A 65 -22.51 -11.85 -7.42
N ILE A 66 -23.56 -12.33 -6.71
CA ILE A 66 -23.44 -13.17 -5.50
C ILE A 66 -24.70 -14.07 -5.44
N GLN A 67 -24.59 -15.35 -5.81
CA GLN A 67 -25.57 -16.38 -5.40
C GLN A 67 -24.87 -17.73 -5.24
N THR A 68 -24.33 -17.95 -4.04
CA THR A 68 -24.20 -19.28 -3.43
C THR A 68 -24.39 -19.12 -1.92
N PRO A 69 -25.36 -19.81 -1.30
CA PRO A 69 -25.54 -19.76 0.15
C PRO A 69 -24.57 -20.77 0.79
N LEU A 70 -23.49 -20.27 1.37
CA LEU A 70 -22.70 -21.02 2.35
C LEU A 70 -22.87 -20.31 3.69
N ASN A 71 -23.52 -20.99 4.64
CA ASN A 71 -23.65 -20.56 6.02
C ASN A 71 -22.28 -20.60 6.69
N PHE A 72 -21.60 -19.46 6.76
CA PHE A 72 -20.45 -19.24 7.63
C PHE A 72 -20.72 -18.03 8.53
N PRO A 73 -20.12 -17.97 9.74
CA PRO A 73 -20.33 -16.86 10.64
C PRO A 73 -19.80 -15.59 9.96
N VAL A 74 -20.70 -14.65 9.67
CA VAL A 74 -20.31 -13.26 9.43
C VAL A 74 -19.70 -12.81 10.76
N TYR A 75 -18.38 -12.71 10.81
CA TYR A 75 -17.72 -11.98 11.89
C TYR A 75 -18.19 -10.54 11.78
N ASN A 76 -19.23 -10.22 12.56
CA ASN A 76 -19.65 -8.85 12.79
C ASN A 76 -18.50 -8.18 13.54
N LEU A 77 -17.53 -7.66 12.79
CA LEU A 77 -16.71 -6.54 13.21
C LEU A 77 -17.68 -5.36 13.38
N ASN A 78 -18.45 -5.39 14.48
CA ASN A 78 -19.24 -4.29 15.02
C ASN A 78 -18.28 -3.23 15.59
N TYR A 79 -17.28 -2.87 14.79
CA TYR A 79 -16.41 -1.75 15.05
C TYR A 79 -17.03 -0.57 14.30
N ASN A 80 -17.66 0.33 15.04
CA ASN A 80 -18.32 1.48 14.48
C ASN A 80 -17.27 2.56 14.21
N PHE A 81 -16.46 2.43 13.16
CA PHE A 81 -15.37 3.37 12.85
C PHE A 81 -15.83 4.84 12.83
N ASN A 82 -17.10 5.20 12.56
CA ASN A 82 -17.51 6.61 12.63
C ASN A 82 -17.67 7.15 14.08
N GLN A 83 -18.05 6.30 15.04
CA GLN A 83 -18.17 6.68 16.46
C GLN A 83 -16.90 6.34 17.25
N ASP A 84 -16.18 5.30 16.83
CA ASP A 84 -14.99 4.79 17.47
C ASP A 84 -13.68 5.18 16.78
N ALA A 85 -13.65 5.68 15.54
CA ALA A 85 -12.50 6.48 15.10
C ALA A 85 -12.44 7.76 15.92
N ASN A 86 -13.60 8.34 16.28
CA ASN A 86 -13.65 9.44 17.25
C ASN A 86 -13.22 9.01 18.68
N ASN A 87 -13.38 7.73 19.07
CA ASN A 87 -12.89 7.22 20.36
C ASN A 87 -11.41 6.75 20.32
N LEU A 88 -10.92 6.21 19.20
CA LEU A 88 -9.50 5.97 18.91
C LEU A 88 -8.73 7.30 18.84
N VAL A 89 -9.35 8.34 18.25
CA VAL A 89 -8.89 9.73 18.31
C VAL A 89 -8.93 10.27 19.75
N LYS A 90 -9.85 9.82 20.63
CA LYS A 90 -9.86 10.21 22.05
C LYS A 90 -8.81 9.51 22.91
N ILE A 91 -8.50 8.24 22.67
CA ILE A 91 -7.41 7.56 23.39
C ILE A 91 -6.06 8.27 23.13
N ASN A 92 -5.89 8.88 21.96
CA ASN A 92 -4.75 9.76 21.65
C ASN A 92 -4.89 11.21 22.14
N ASN A 93 -6.08 11.68 22.54
CA ASN A 93 -6.31 13.05 23.02
C ASN A 93 -6.35 13.18 24.55
N ASP A 94 -6.40 12.09 25.31
CA ASP A 94 -6.38 12.15 26.78
C ASP A 94 -4.96 12.28 27.39
N ASN A 95 -3.93 12.37 26.56
CA ASN A 95 -2.64 12.92 26.96
C ASN A 95 -2.52 14.37 26.47
N ASN A 96 -2.99 15.31 27.29
CA ASN A 96 -2.68 16.74 27.18
C ASN A 96 -1.18 17.01 27.47
N ASN A 97 -0.31 16.41 26.68
CA ASN A 97 1.05 16.86 26.44
C ASN A 97 1.21 16.97 24.93
N HIS A 98 1.15 18.20 24.42
CA HIS A 98 1.50 18.54 23.05
C HIS A 98 2.97 18.18 22.75
N GLU A 99 3.30 16.90 22.60
CA GLU A 99 4.55 16.48 21.97
C GLU A 99 4.35 16.57 20.45
N ARG A 100 5.04 17.53 19.84
CA ARG A 100 5.05 17.80 18.38
C ARG A 100 5.42 16.54 17.60
N PRO A 101 5.08 16.38 16.32
CA PRO A 101 5.76 15.40 15.48
C PRO A 101 7.22 15.79 15.28
N TRP A 102 8.12 15.00 15.85
CA TRP A 102 9.55 15.29 15.95
C TRP A 102 10.32 14.54 14.86
N THR A 103 11.13 15.26 14.07
CA THR A 103 11.75 14.79 12.81
C THR A 103 13.27 14.75 12.91
N CYS A 104 13.91 13.90 12.11
CA CYS A 104 15.36 13.86 11.94
C CYS A 104 15.72 14.40 10.53
N ASP A 105 16.87 15.05 10.41
CA ASP A 105 17.47 15.59 9.18
C ASP A 105 16.88 16.85 8.52
N SER A 106 15.69 17.30 8.89
CA SER A 106 15.27 18.69 8.64
C SER A 106 14.28 19.11 9.72
N SER A 107 14.55 20.22 10.39
CA SER A 107 13.49 20.83 11.21
C SER A 107 12.34 21.11 10.25
N PRO A 108 11.14 20.55 10.50
CA PRO A 108 10.03 20.84 9.62
C PRO A 108 9.83 22.35 9.64
N PRO A 109 9.39 22.96 8.53
CA PRO A 109 9.18 24.39 8.50
C PRO A 109 8.33 24.80 9.71
N ILE A 110 8.83 25.77 10.50
CA ILE A 110 8.17 26.20 11.74
C ILE A 110 6.73 26.62 11.46
N THR A 111 6.48 27.17 10.28
CA THR A 111 5.17 27.51 9.75
C THR A 111 5.10 27.25 8.24
N CYS A 112 3.96 26.77 7.78
CA CYS A 112 3.61 26.71 6.35
C CYS A 112 2.83 27.96 6.00
N THR A 113 3.53 29.05 5.68
CA THR A 113 2.92 30.38 5.51
C THR A 113 2.12 30.56 4.22
N GLN A 114 2.22 29.63 3.27
CA GLN A 114 1.49 29.65 2.01
C GLN A 114 0.84 28.30 1.72
N LYS A 115 -0.42 28.32 1.29
CA LYS A 115 -1.07 27.13 0.72
C LYS A 115 -0.48 26.88 -0.67
N LEU A 116 0.51 26.00 -0.75
CA LEU A 116 1.14 25.64 -2.01
C LEU A 116 0.17 24.79 -2.87
N PRO A 117 0.11 25.02 -4.19
CA PRO A 117 -0.71 24.23 -5.12
C PRO A 117 -0.11 22.84 -5.40
N TYR A 118 1.18 22.65 -5.13
CA TYR A 118 1.90 21.40 -5.34
C TYR A 118 2.50 20.89 -4.04
N ARG A 119 2.65 19.56 -3.96
CA ARG A 119 3.36 18.87 -2.87
C ARG A 119 4.83 19.31 -2.87
N THR A 120 5.41 19.50 -1.69
CA THR A 120 6.88 19.51 -1.54
C THR A 120 7.44 18.13 -1.91
N ILE A 121 8.75 18.04 -2.12
CA ILE A 121 9.40 16.76 -2.45
C ILE A 121 9.59 15.90 -1.18
N ASP A 122 9.83 16.53 -0.03
CA ASP A 122 10.06 15.83 1.25
C ASP A 122 8.76 15.51 2.01
N GLY A 123 7.59 15.91 1.48
CA GLY A 123 6.28 15.71 2.11
C GLY A 123 5.92 16.74 3.18
N SER A 124 6.80 17.69 3.50
CA SER A 124 6.52 18.76 4.46
C SER A 124 5.33 19.64 4.04
N CYS A 125 4.67 20.30 4.99
CA CYS A 125 3.54 21.20 4.71
C CYS A 125 2.34 20.55 3.98
N ASN A 126 2.23 19.22 4.00
CA ASN A 126 0.95 18.55 3.71
C ASN A 126 -0.09 19.01 4.73
N ASN A 127 0.18 18.74 6.00
CA ASN A 127 -0.57 19.27 7.12
C ASN A 127 -0.03 20.67 7.50
N LEU A 128 -0.90 21.67 7.54
CA LEU A 128 -0.50 23.06 7.79
C LEU A 128 -0.29 23.36 9.28
N GLU A 129 -0.93 22.60 10.17
CA GLU A 129 -0.81 22.73 11.63
C GLU A 129 0.35 21.88 12.18
N ASN A 130 0.62 20.75 11.52
CA ASN A 130 1.68 19.81 11.86
C ASN A 130 2.61 19.55 10.64
N PRO A 131 3.47 20.51 10.27
CA PRO A 131 4.22 20.46 9.00
C PRO A 131 5.14 19.26 8.78
N GLY A 132 5.51 18.55 9.85
CA GLY A 132 6.37 17.36 9.80
C GLY A 132 5.62 16.02 9.68
N TRP A 133 4.29 15.99 9.76
CA TRP A 133 3.53 14.75 9.61
C TRP A 133 3.68 14.16 8.21
N GLY A 134 4.11 12.90 8.16
CA GLY A 134 4.39 12.16 6.93
C GLY A 134 5.60 12.63 6.11
N MET A 135 6.44 13.52 6.65
CA MET A 135 7.65 13.99 6.00
C MET A 135 8.71 12.87 5.93
N ALA A 136 9.58 12.91 4.94
CA ALA A 136 10.74 12.03 4.83
C ALA A 136 11.73 12.21 6.01
N ASN A 137 12.49 11.16 6.33
CA ASN A 137 13.44 11.12 7.45
C ASN A 137 12.79 11.34 8.82
N THR A 138 11.55 10.86 8.98
CA THR A 138 10.80 10.96 10.24
C THR A 138 10.41 9.59 10.77
N ARG A 139 9.96 9.54 12.03
CA ARG A 139 9.58 8.29 12.69
C ARG A 139 8.37 7.67 12.00
N TYR A 140 8.28 6.34 12.11
CA TYR A 140 6.99 5.68 11.98
C TYR A 140 6.06 6.09 13.13
N ALA A 141 4.77 6.17 12.85
CA ALA A 141 3.76 6.23 13.89
C ALA A 141 3.55 4.84 14.52
N ARG A 142 2.87 4.77 15.66
CA ARG A 142 2.53 3.51 16.33
C ARG A 142 1.07 3.46 16.75
N LEU A 143 0.47 2.28 16.64
CA LEU A 143 -0.86 2.00 17.19
C LEU A 143 -0.76 1.59 18.65
N LEU A 144 0.27 0.82 19.01
CA LEU A 144 0.51 0.35 20.37
C LEU A 144 1.92 0.74 20.85
N PRO A 145 2.12 0.91 22.17
CA PRO A 145 3.46 1.14 22.73
C PRO A 145 4.42 0.01 22.35
N PRO A 146 5.70 0.31 22.06
CA PRO A 146 6.68 -0.70 21.71
C PRO A 146 7.03 -1.59 22.90
N ILE A 147 7.36 -2.86 22.61
CA ILE A 147 7.82 -3.84 23.60
C ILE A 147 9.30 -4.14 23.36
N TYR A 148 10.13 -3.64 24.27
CA TYR A 148 11.54 -3.98 24.40
C TYR A 148 11.81 -4.57 25.79
N SER A 149 12.73 -5.52 25.91
CA SER A 149 12.98 -6.21 27.20
C SER A 149 13.56 -5.28 28.27
N ASP A 150 14.29 -4.25 27.85
CA ASP A 150 14.84 -3.19 28.72
C ASP A 150 13.96 -1.91 28.71
N GLY A 151 12.84 -1.93 27.99
CA GLY A 151 11.98 -0.77 27.77
C GLY A 151 12.59 0.31 26.87
N ILE A 152 13.79 0.09 26.31
CA ILE A 152 14.51 1.08 25.50
C ILE A 152 14.72 0.56 24.10
N TRP A 153 15.52 -0.49 23.91
CA TRP A 153 15.87 -0.96 22.56
C TRP A 153 16.17 -2.45 22.51
N GLN A 154 16.40 -3.15 23.62
CA GLN A 154 16.72 -4.58 23.55
C GLN A 154 15.53 -5.42 23.08
N PRO A 155 15.71 -6.36 22.12
CA PRO A 155 14.61 -7.16 21.58
C PRO A 155 13.78 -7.85 22.65
N ALA A 156 12.47 -7.96 22.42
CA ALA A 156 11.53 -8.55 23.35
C ALA A 156 11.90 -10.00 23.77
N VAL A 157 11.55 -10.35 25.00
CA VAL A 157 11.65 -11.70 25.56
C VAL A 157 10.26 -12.23 25.88
N ALA A 158 10.13 -13.55 26.04
CA ALA A 158 8.89 -14.17 26.51
C ALA A 158 8.52 -13.67 27.91
N LYS A 159 7.27 -13.84 28.31
CA LYS A 159 6.76 -13.50 29.65
C LYS A 159 7.56 -14.11 30.80
N SER A 160 8.16 -15.28 30.59
CA SER A 160 9.03 -15.94 31.55
C SER A 160 10.40 -15.28 31.73
N GLY A 161 10.75 -14.30 30.88
CA GLY A 161 12.07 -13.70 30.76
C GLY A 161 13.03 -14.49 29.87
N ARG A 162 12.60 -15.62 29.29
CA ARG A 162 13.41 -16.41 28.35
C ARG A 162 13.34 -15.86 26.92
N ALA A 163 14.32 -16.24 26.10
CA ALA A 163 14.34 -15.85 24.70
C ALA A 163 13.12 -16.38 23.94
N LEU A 164 12.55 -15.55 23.05
CA LEU A 164 11.53 -15.99 22.10
C LEU A 164 12.09 -17.04 21.13
N PRO A 165 11.24 -17.87 20.50
CA PRO A 165 11.68 -18.89 19.55
C PRO A 165 12.46 -18.27 18.39
N ARG A 166 13.48 -18.96 17.90
CA ARG A 166 14.31 -18.47 16.79
C ARG A 166 13.46 -18.23 15.54
N SER A 167 13.60 -17.06 14.91
CA SER A 167 12.86 -16.67 13.70
C SER A 167 13.00 -17.70 12.57
N ARG A 168 14.20 -18.28 12.38
CA ARG A 168 14.42 -19.36 11.41
C ARG A 168 13.62 -20.62 11.70
N LEU A 169 13.56 -21.05 12.95
CA LEU A 169 12.74 -22.20 13.36
C LEU A 169 11.26 -21.94 13.06
N LEU A 170 10.78 -20.73 13.38
CA LEU A 170 9.40 -20.33 13.11
C LEU A 170 9.09 -20.33 11.62
N SER A 171 9.99 -19.78 10.79
CA SER A 171 9.85 -19.72 9.33
C SER A 171 9.59 -21.10 8.72
N TYR A 172 10.51 -22.06 8.82
CA TYR A 172 10.32 -23.35 8.14
C TYR A 172 9.29 -24.27 8.81
N THR A 173 8.90 -24.01 10.07
CA THR A 173 7.93 -24.86 10.79
C THR A 173 6.48 -24.40 10.58
N LEU A 174 6.25 -23.09 10.64
CA LEU A 174 4.91 -22.49 10.52
C LEU A 174 4.61 -22.01 9.10
N PHE A 175 5.65 -21.70 8.31
CA PHE A 175 5.53 -21.15 6.96
C PHE A 175 6.35 -21.95 5.93
N PRO A 176 6.06 -23.27 5.74
CA PRO A 176 6.87 -24.12 4.87
C PRO A 176 6.68 -23.79 3.38
N GLU A 177 7.47 -24.41 2.50
CA GLU A 177 7.25 -24.26 1.06
C GLU A 177 6.10 -25.13 0.58
N LEU A 178 5.14 -24.48 -0.07
CA LEU A 178 4.25 -25.06 -1.06
C LEU A 178 3.92 -23.97 -2.09
N ARG A 179 3.92 -24.34 -3.37
CA ARG A 179 3.61 -23.38 -4.46
C ARG A 179 2.15 -23.53 -4.86
N VAL A 180 1.29 -22.78 -4.21
CA VAL A 180 -0.13 -22.69 -4.55
C VAL A 180 -0.33 -21.43 -5.37
N LYS A 181 -0.85 -21.56 -6.60
CA LYS A 181 -1.12 -20.40 -7.44
C LYS A 181 -2.46 -19.78 -7.05
N ASP A 182 -2.52 -18.45 -7.00
CA ASP A 182 -3.80 -17.77 -6.84
C ASP A 182 -4.69 -18.04 -8.08
N PRO A 183 -5.97 -18.43 -7.90
CA PRO A 183 -6.84 -18.76 -9.01
C PRO A 183 -7.45 -17.54 -9.71
N LYS A 184 -7.24 -16.33 -9.19
CA LYS A 184 -7.93 -15.10 -9.62
C LYS A 184 -6.95 -13.97 -9.95
N TRP A 185 -5.93 -13.75 -9.15
CA TRP A 185 -5.10 -12.56 -9.21
C TRP A 185 -3.83 -12.78 -10.02
N THR A 186 -3.43 -11.74 -10.74
CA THR A 186 -2.18 -11.72 -11.51
C THR A 186 -1.03 -11.30 -10.63
N LEU A 187 0.19 -11.60 -11.07
CA LEU A 187 1.43 -11.21 -10.43
C LEU A 187 1.59 -9.67 -10.32
N ALA A 188 0.86 -8.91 -11.12
CA ALA A 188 0.79 -7.46 -10.99
C ALA A 188 0.21 -7.02 -9.64
N LEU A 189 -0.70 -7.79 -9.03
CA LEU A 189 -1.32 -7.41 -7.75
C LEU A 189 -0.26 -7.40 -6.63
N MET A 190 0.48 -8.50 -6.46
CA MET A 190 1.67 -8.55 -5.60
C MET A 190 2.67 -7.44 -5.92
N GLN A 191 3.06 -7.29 -7.19
CA GLN A 191 4.14 -6.37 -7.55
C GLN A 191 3.76 -4.89 -7.37
N TRP A 192 2.49 -4.52 -7.59
CA TRP A 192 2.00 -3.18 -7.31
C TRP A 192 1.94 -2.90 -5.80
N GLY A 193 1.68 -3.93 -5.00
CA GLY A 193 1.81 -3.85 -3.55
C GLY A 193 3.23 -3.47 -3.11
N GLN A 194 4.25 -3.98 -3.82
CA GLN A 194 5.64 -3.57 -3.59
C GLN A 194 5.89 -2.09 -3.97
N ILE A 195 5.33 -1.61 -5.08
CA ILE A 195 5.42 -0.18 -5.46
C ILE A 195 4.87 0.70 -4.33
N ILE A 196 3.69 0.36 -3.82
CA ILE A 196 3.03 1.09 -2.72
C ILE A 196 3.90 1.15 -1.47
N THR A 197 4.44 0.01 -1.01
CA THR A 197 5.27 0.06 0.21
C THR A 197 6.62 0.76 -0.02
N HIS A 198 7.18 0.76 -1.24
CA HIS A 198 8.39 1.51 -1.52
C HIS A 198 8.15 3.02 -1.56
N ASP A 199 6.94 3.46 -1.93
CA ASP A 199 6.54 4.87 -1.90
C ASP A 199 6.37 5.41 -0.47
N MET A 200 5.90 4.55 0.44
CA MET A 200 5.50 4.93 1.80
C MET A 200 6.59 4.73 2.84
N ALA A 201 7.50 3.77 2.64
CA ALA A 201 8.40 3.32 3.68
C ALA A 201 9.74 2.78 3.16
N GLU A 202 10.81 3.25 3.79
CA GLU A 202 12.16 2.74 3.60
C GLU A 202 12.96 2.87 4.89
N LEU A 203 13.41 1.74 5.42
CA LEU A 203 14.14 1.69 6.68
C LEU A 203 15.53 2.31 6.56
N VAL A 204 15.87 3.20 7.49
CA VAL A 204 17.23 3.70 7.62
C VAL A 204 18.15 2.62 8.21
N THR A 205 19.29 2.41 7.57
CA THR A 205 20.34 1.49 8.04
C THR A 205 21.62 2.24 8.40
N LYS A 206 22.49 1.62 9.22
CA LYS A 206 23.78 2.22 9.60
C LYS A 206 24.68 2.58 8.40
N PRO A 207 24.83 1.72 7.37
CA PRO A 207 25.56 2.08 6.16
C PRO A 207 25.05 3.36 5.49
N MET A 208 23.73 3.55 5.44
CA MET A 208 23.13 4.75 4.82
C MET A 208 23.48 6.03 5.59
N LEU A 209 23.61 5.92 6.91
CA LEU A 209 24.08 6.99 7.79
C LEU A 209 25.61 7.15 7.80
N LYS A 210 26.33 6.40 6.93
CA LYS A 210 27.80 6.33 6.89
C LYS A 210 28.42 5.93 8.24
N MET A 211 27.67 5.20 9.04
CA MET A 211 28.15 4.63 10.29
C MET A 211 28.75 3.24 10.05
N PRO A 212 29.76 2.83 10.84
CA PRO A 212 30.26 1.47 10.79
C PRO A 212 29.11 0.47 11.02
N SER A 213 28.96 -0.49 10.10
CA SER A 213 28.06 -1.62 10.27
C SER A 213 28.78 -2.72 11.05
N VAL A 214 28.04 -3.42 11.91
CA VAL A 214 28.55 -4.57 12.65
C VAL A 214 28.27 -5.86 11.88
N GLU A 215 29.30 -6.67 11.69
CA GLU A 215 29.17 -7.99 11.09
C GLU A 215 28.81 -9.03 12.17
N CYS A 216 27.56 -9.47 12.19
CA CYS A 216 27.10 -10.49 13.14
C CYS A 216 27.44 -11.93 12.73
N CYS A 217 27.61 -12.13 11.44
CA CYS A 217 27.88 -13.40 10.82
C CYS A 217 29.05 -13.24 9.87
N THR A 218 29.96 -14.20 9.84
CA THR A 218 30.99 -14.28 8.80
C THR A 218 30.35 -14.66 7.46
N ASN A 219 31.11 -14.46 6.38
CA ASN A 219 30.70 -14.91 5.03
C ASN A 219 30.47 -16.43 4.96
N ASP A 220 31.12 -17.22 5.84
CA ASP A 220 30.92 -18.66 5.97
C ASP A 220 29.78 -19.02 6.96
N ASN A 221 28.89 -18.07 7.24
CA ASN A 221 27.73 -18.20 8.13
C ASN A 221 28.06 -18.63 9.57
N GLN A 222 29.22 -18.24 10.09
CA GLN A 222 29.60 -18.46 11.50
C GLN A 222 29.23 -17.25 12.35
N LEU A 223 28.86 -17.47 13.61
CA LEU A 223 28.61 -16.36 14.54
C LEU A 223 29.90 -15.65 14.91
N VAL A 224 29.89 -14.32 14.85
CA VAL A 224 31.00 -13.49 15.33
C VAL A 224 30.75 -13.14 16.80
N THR A 225 31.26 -13.97 17.71
CA THR A 225 30.90 -13.89 19.14
C THR A 225 31.32 -12.59 19.82
N GLU A 226 32.42 -11.95 19.40
CA GLU A 226 32.79 -10.63 19.95
C GLU A 226 31.76 -9.54 19.62
N ASN A 227 31.13 -9.62 18.45
CA ASN A 227 30.22 -8.60 17.94
C ASN A 227 28.81 -8.72 18.53
N LEU A 228 28.46 -9.85 19.17
CA LEU A 228 27.18 -10.02 19.87
C LEU A 228 27.01 -9.08 21.07
N LYS A 229 28.10 -8.41 21.51
CA LYS A 229 28.03 -7.36 22.53
C LYS A 229 27.57 -6.01 21.97
N ASP A 230 27.65 -5.81 20.66
CA ASP A 230 27.11 -4.62 20.02
C ASP A 230 25.58 -4.71 19.99
N PRO A 231 24.85 -3.73 20.56
CA PRO A 231 23.39 -3.75 20.63
C PRO A 231 22.70 -3.71 19.26
N SER A 232 23.44 -3.39 18.20
CA SER A 232 22.97 -3.36 16.80
C SER A 232 23.06 -4.73 16.14
N CYS A 233 23.80 -5.66 16.74
CA CYS A 233 24.01 -6.98 16.19
C CYS A 233 22.90 -7.94 16.62
N PHE A 234 22.08 -8.40 15.67
CA PHE A 234 20.91 -9.24 15.97
C PHE A 234 20.72 -10.38 14.97
N PRO A 235 21.71 -11.29 14.84
CA PRO A 235 21.72 -12.31 13.80
C PRO A 235 20.52 -13.26 13.91
N ILE A 236 20.12 -13.80 12.76
CA ILE A 236 19.13 -14.87 12.70
C ILE A 236 19.85 -16.19 12.97
N ILE A 237 19.62 -16.78 14.14
CA ILE A 237 20.29 -18.01 14.56
C ILE A 237 19.73 -19.22 13.80
N VAL A 238 20.61 -19.97 13.15
CA VAL A 238 20.31 -21.23 12.47
C VAL A 238 20.62 -22.39 13.42
N GLY A 239 19.71 -23.35 13.49
CA GLY A 239 19.88 -24.50 14.38
C GLY A 239 20.71 -25.62 13.77
N PRO A 240 21.37 -26.45 14.60
CA PRO A 240 22.13 -27.60 14.10
C PRO A 240 21.26 -28.64 13.39
N ASN A 241 19.94 -28.62 13.64
CA ASN A 241 18.94 -29.49 13.03
C ASN A 241 18.06 -28.74 12.01
N ASP A 242 18.52 -27.59 11.47
CA ASP A 242 17.81 -26.94 10.37
C ASP A 242 17.73 -27.92 9.17
N PRO A 243 16.54 -28.09 8.56
CA PRO A 243 16.37 -29.08 7.50
C PRO A 243 17.01 -28.67 6.16
N ASN A 244 17.33 -27.38 5.97
CA ASN A 244 17.81 -26.86 4.69
C ASN A 244 19.28 -26.39 4.74
N TYR A 245 19.67 -25.72 5.82
CA TYR A 245 21.03 -25.24 6.00
C TYR A 245 21.95 -26.35 6.53
N PRO A 246 23.22 -26.42 6.07
CA PRO A 246 24.16 -27.41 6.57
C PRO A 246 24.44 -27.19 8.07
N PRO A 247 24.79 -28.24 8.84
CA PRO A 247 25.07 -28.11 10.29
C PRO A 247 26.19 -27.13 10.64
N SER A 248 27.03 -26.76 9.66
CA SER A 248 28.06 -25.73 9.81
C SER A 248 27.47 -24.32 9.87
N THR A 249 26.30 -24.04 9.29
CA THR A 249 25.68 -22.71 9.31
C THR A 249 25.14 -22.41 10.70
N GLN A 250 25.70 -21.40 11.37
CA GLN A 250 25.27 -20.96 12.70
C GLN A 250 24.33 -19.77 12.66
N CYS A 251 24.46 -18.90 11.64
CA CYS A 251 23.60 -17.72 11.52
C CYS A 251 23.46 -17.18 10.09
N LEU A 252 22.37 -16.44 9.88
CA LEU A 252 22.16 -15.56 8.74
C LEU A 252 22.32 -14.10 9.19
N THR A 253 22.96 -13.29 8.35
CA THR A 253 23.24 -11.88 8.65
C THR A 253 21.95 -11.10 8.86
N PHE A 254 21.85 -10.42 10.00
CA PHE A 254 20.81 -9.45 10.29
C PHE A 254 21.38 -8.39 11.23
N THR A 255 21.26 -7.14 10.81
CA THR A 255 21.63 -5.96 11.59
C THR A 255 20.39 -5.13 11.83
N ARG A 256 20.28 -4.60 13.05
CA ARG A 256 19.14 -3.80 13.47
C ARG A 256 19.03 -2.52 12.67
N SER A 257 17.79 -2.08 12.47
CA SER A 257 17.51 -0.78 11.88
C SER A 257 18.03 0.33 12.77
N ALA A 258 18.50 1.42 12.17
CA ALA A 258 18.95 2.58 12.94
C ALA A 258 17.74 3.17 13.69
N PRO A 259 17.78 3.23 15.03
CA PRO A 259 16.78 3.95 15.80
C PRO A 259 17.02 5.46 15.67
N ASP A 260 15.97 6.22 15.92
CA ASP A 260 15.92 7.68 15.93
C ASP A 260 17.04 8.37 16.73
N PHE A 261 17.47 7.80 17.86
CA PHE A 261 18.56 8.36 18.67
C PHE A 261 19.96 8.14 18.08
N GLU A 262 20.12 7.25 17.09
CA GLU A 262 21.37 7.08 16.35
C GLU A 262 21.45 7.97 15.10
N ILE A 263 20.36 8.67 14.74
CA ILE A 263 20.38 9.57 13.59
C ILE A 263 21.24 10.79 13.94
N PRO A 264 22.29 11.14 13.15
CA PRO A 264 23.27 12.18 13.49
C PRO A 264 22.71 13.58 13.78
N SER A 265 21.52 13.89 13.27
CA SER A 265 20.78 15.12 13.57
C SER A 265 20.21 15.17 15.01
N GLY A 266 20.36 14.08 15.79
CA GLY A 266 20.26 14.07 17.24
C GLY A 266 18.85 14.36 17.72
N CYS A 267 17.91 13.44 17.49
CA CYS A 267 16.52 13.73 17.74
C CYS A 267 16.10 13.50 19.20
N PHE A 268 16.76 12.61 19.97
CA PHE A 268 16.30 12.25 21.32
C PHE A 268 17.41 11.78 22.26
N GLY A 269 17.15 11.86 23.57
CA GLY A 269 17.98 11.24 24.60
C GLY A 269 17.71 9.74 24.71
N HIS A 270 18.74 8.97 25.10
CA HIS A 270 18.74 7.50 25.23
C HIS A 270 17.77 6.90 26.29
N GLN A 271 16.77 7.65 26.78
CA GLN A 271 15.89 7.28 27.89
C GLN A 271 14.43 6.97 27.48
N LYS A 272 14.09 7.10 26.20
CA LYS A 272 12.77 6.71 25.66
C LYS A 272 12.90 5.41 24.84
N PRO A 273 11.81 4.62 24.70
CA PRO A 273 11.79 3.49 23.78
C PRO A 273 12.17 3.92 22.36
N ALA A 274 12.93 3.07 21.68
CA ALA A 274 13.47 3.32 20.36
C ALA A 274 12.38 3.31 19.29
N ASP A 275 12.38 4.34 18.46
CA ASP A 275 11.57 4.39 17.25
C ASP A 275 12.44 4.36 16.01
N GLN A 276 11.99 3.62 15.00
CA GLN A 276 12.67 3.57 13.72
C GLN A 276 12.22 4.72 12.82
N VAL A 277 13.10 5.09 11.89
CA VAL A 277 12.91 6.19 10.95
C VAL A 277 12.69 5.63 9.55
N THR A 278 11.80 6.27 8.80
CA THR A 278 11.69 6.09 7.35
C THR A 278 12.34 7.26 6.63
N GLN A 279 13.14 6.99 5.59
CA GLN A 279 13.82 8.04 4.83
C GLN A 279 13.05 8.57 3.61
N VAL A 280 11.93 7.92 3.27
CA VAL A 280 11.02 8.37 2.21
C VAL A 280 9.80 9.08 2.79
N THR A 281 9.10 9.86 1.95
CA THR A 281 7.80 10.43 2.32
C THR A 281 6.83 9.32 2.72
N GLN A 282 5.85 9.65 3.56
CA GLN A 282 4.89 8.65 4.08
C GLN A 282 3.52 8.78 3.42
N PHE A 283 3.49 9.32 2.20
CA PHE A 283 2.30 9.52 1.37
C PHE A 283 2.31 8.56 0.18
N LEU A 284 1.20 8.51 -0.57
CA LEU A 284 1.20 7.96 -1.92
C LEU A 284 1.43 9.07 -2.94
N ASP A 285 2.69 9.50 -3.08
CA ASP A 285 3.08 10.65 -3.90
C ASP A 285 4.20 10.38 -4.90
N LEU A 286 4.45 9.10 -5.21
CA LEU A 286 5.46 8.65 -6.16
C LEU A 286 6.87 9.15 -5.82
N SER A 287 7.20 9.24 -4.53
CA SER A 287 8.55 9.52 -4.03
C SER A 287 9.58 8.51 -4.57
N LEU A 288 9.18 7.27 -4.86
CA LEU A 288 10.05 6.30 -5.54
C LEU A 288 10.45 6.71 -6.98
N VAL A 289 9.72 7.63 -7.60
CA VAL A 289 10.02 8.20 -8.93
C VAL A 289 10.70 9.55 -8.79
N TYR A 290 10.21 10.41 -7.89
CA TYR A 290 10.59 11.81 -7.80
C TYR A 290 11.69 12.10 -6.76
N GLY A 291 11.97 11.13 -5.88
CA GLY A 291 12.84 11.29 -4.72
C GLY A 291 12.10 11.89 -3.52
N SER A 292 12.77 11.85 -2.37
CA SER A 292 12.25 12.35 -1.08
C SER A 292 13.03 13.57 -0.54
N SER A 293 13.85 14.21 -1.39
CA SER A 293 14.49 15.50 -1.09
C SER A 293 14.68 16.32 -2.37
N ASP A 294 14.68 17.64 -2.25
CA ASP A 294 14.90 18.55 -3.40
C ASP A 294 16.22 18.26 -4.12
N THR A 295 17.26 17.85 -3.39
CA THR A 295 18.56 17.48 -3.96
C THR A 295 18.46 16.22 -4.83
N GLN A 296 17.71 15.22 -4.38
CA GLN A 296 17.49 14.00 -5.16
C GLN A 296 16.59 14.29 -6.36
N ALA A 297 15.48 15.01 -6.18
CA ALA A 297 14.58 15.39 -7.26
C ALA A 297 15.31 16.19 -8.35
N ALA A 298 16.15 17.16 -7.96
CA ALA A 298 16.95 17.92 -8.92
C ALA A 298 17.90 17.03 -9.74
N LYS A 299 18.51 16.01 -9.12
CA LYS A 299 19.34 15.04 -9.86
C LYS A 299 18.54 14.21 -10.84
N LEU A 300 17.28 13.89 -10.55
CA LEU A 300 16.43 13.06 -11.40
C LEU A 300 15.76 13.86 -12.53
N ARG A 301 15.69 15.20 -12.42
CA ARG A 301 15.08 16.07 -13.43
C ARG A 301 16.01 16.37 -14.60
N LYS A 302 15.42 16.47 -15.79
CA LYS A 302 16.11 16.92 -17.00
C LYS A 302 16.23 18.44 -17.08
N PHE A 303 15.34 19.16 -16.41
CA PHE A 303 15.16 20.62 -16.53
C PHE A 303 14.90 21.08 -17.97
N GLN A 304 14.24 20.21 -18.75
CA GLN A 304 13.83 20.52 -20.11
C GLN A 304 12.48 19.88 -20.43
N GLY A 305 11.48 20.71 -20.74
CA GLY A 305 10.13 20.27 -21.09
C GLY A 305 9.39 19.58 -19.96
N GLY A 306 9.74 19.89 -18.70
CA GLY A 306 9.21 19.30 -17.49
C GLY A 306 9.57 17.83 -17.27
N LYS A 307 10.54 17.28 -18.01
CA LYS A 307 10.84 15.84 -18.02
C LYS A 307 11.78 15.39 -16.89
N LEU A 308 11.68 14.11 -16.56
CA LEU A 308 12.73 13.38 -15.86
C LEU A 308 13.87 13.02 -16.81
N ARG A 309 15.09 12.89 -16.25
CA ARG A 309 16.24 12.33 -16.97
C ARG A 309 15.92 10.89 -17.33
N SER A 310 16.30 10.53 -18.54
CA SER A 310 16.21 9.16 -19.03
C SER A 310 17.37 8.92 -19.99
N GLN A 311 17.64 7.66 -20.28
CA GLN A 311 18.63 7.29 -21.29
C GLN A 311 17.98 6.45 -22.38
N VAL A 312 18.16 6.87 -23.63
CA VAL A 312 17.71 6.09 -24.78
C VAL A 312 18.80 5.10 -25.16
N ARG A 313 18.51 3.80 -25.07
CA ARG A 313 19.38 2.72 -25.54
C ARG A 313 18.57 1.81 -26.45
N ARG A 314 19.13 1.49 -27.63
CA ARG A 314 18.46 0.66 -28.64
C ARG A 314 17.03 1.14 -28.95
N GLN A 315 16.86 2.46 -29.09
CA GLN A 315 15.58 3.15 -29.37
C GLN A 315 14.50 3.01 -28.26
N ARG A 316 14.87 2.53 -27.07
CA ARG A 316 13.97 2.42 -25.92
C ARG A 316 14.42 3.38 -24.82
N GLU A 317 13.46 4.00 -24.14
CA GLU A 317 13.69 4.91 -23.02
C GLU A 317 13.82 4.13 -21.71
N TRP A 318 14.88 4.38 -20.97
CA TRP A 318 15.16 3.73 -19.69
C TRP A 318 15.44 4.75 -18.60
N LEU A 319 15.36 4.31 -17.34
CA LEU A 319 15.85 5.07 -16.20
C LEU A 319 17.32 5.50 -16.40
N PRO A 320 17.74 6.62 -15.80
CA PRO A 320 19.15 7.04 -15.79
C PRO A 320 20.08 5.93 -15.26
N PRO A 321 21.33 5.88 -15.72
CA PRO A 321 22.30 4.94 -15.19
C PRO A 321 22.64 5.26 -13.73
N GLY A 322 22.61 4.24 -12.88
CA GLY A 322 23.06 4.27 -11.48
C GLY A 322 24.48 3.72 -11.31
N ASN A 323 25.03 3.87 -10.12
CA ASN A 323 26.32 3.31 -9.72
C ASN A 323 26.15 1.90 -9.12
N ALA A 324 27.24 1.13 -9.07
CA ALA A 324 27.28 -0.10 -8.27
C ALA A 324 27.05 0.21 -6.78
N SER A 325 26.29 -0.64 -6.10
CA SER A 325 25.98 -0.55 -4.67
C SER A 325 25.66 -1.93 -4.11
N GLU A 326 25.38 -2.03 -2.81
CA GLU A 326 24.84 -3.27 -2.21
C GLU A 326 23.48 -3.67 -2.84
N GLU A 327 22.76 -2.69 -3.37
CA GLU A 327 21.45 -2.86 -4.01
C GLU A 327 21.53 -2.91 -5.55
N CYS A 328 22.74 -2.92 -6.13
CA CYS A 328 22.95 -3.20 -7.54
C CYS A 328 24.36 -3.71 -7.85
N VAL A 329 24.45 -4.93 -8.36
CA VAL A 329 25.73 -5.61 -8.60
C VAL A 329 26.18 -5.41 -10.05
N ILE A 330 27.36 -4.83 -10.24
CA ILE A 330 28.06 -4.74 -11.54
C ILE A 330 29.23 -5.73 -11.52
N GLU A 331 29.10 -6.85 -12.23
CA GLU A 331 30.16 -7.86 -12.35
C GLU A 331 30.93 -7.72 -13.67
N ARG A 332 30.26 -7.18 -14.70
CA ARG A 332 30.79 -7.01 -16.05
C ARG A 332 30.59 -5.57 -16.52
N PRO A 333 31.46 -5.04 -17.41
CA PRO A 333 31.26 -3.71 -18.00
C PRO A 333 29.94 -3.52 -18.74
N SER A 334 29.26 -4.61 -19.12
CA SER A 334 27.96 -4.61 -19.77
C SER A 334 26.77 -4.60 -18.80
N ASP A 335 27.01 -4.80 -17.51
CA ASP A 335 25.94 -4.81 -16.51
C ASP A 335 25.44 -3.39 -16.28
N ILE A 336 24.16 -3.27 -15.93
CA ILE A 336 23.43 -2.00 -15.85
C ILE A 336 22.88 -1.87 -14.45
N CYS A 337 22.98 -0.68 -13.89
CA CYS A 337 22.25 -0.24 -12.71
C CYS A 337 21.39 0.97 -13.08
N TYR A 338 20.24 1.11 -12.43
CA TYR A 338 19.36 2.26 -12.60
C TYR A 338 19.38 3.17 -11.37
N GLU A 339 19.20 4.46 -11.61
CA GLU A 339 18.96 5.49 -10.61
C GLU A 339 17.49 5.93 -10.69
N ALA A 340 16.83 6.04 -9.53
CA ALA A 340 15.45 6.50 -9.38
C ALA A 340 15.28 7.27 -8.05
N GLY A 341 14.03 7.61 -7.69
CA GLY A 341 13.70 8.22 -6.40
C GLY A 341 13.87 7.27 -5.22
N ASP A 342 13.82 5.97 -5.47
CA ASP A 342 14.04 4.90 -4.50
C ASP A 342 15.28 4.08 -4.90
N ASN A 343 16.20 3.86 -3.95
CA ASN A 343 17.45 3.10 -4.15
C ASN A 343 17.22 1.61 -4.45
N ARG A 344 16.11 1.04 -3.97
CA ARG A 344 15.72 -0.35 -4.19
C ARG A 344 15.18 -0.60 -5.61
N VAL A 345 15.22 0.37 -6.52
CA VAL A 345 14.76 0.23 -7.93
C VAL A 345 15.34 -0.99 -8.65
N ASN A 346 16.55 -1.42 -8.29
CA ASN A 346 17.24 -2.56 -8.91
C ASN A 346 16.99 -3.90 -8.18
N GLN A 347 16.17 -3.91 -7.11
CA GLN A 347 16.04 -5.07 -6.22
C GLN A 347 15.61 -6.32 -6.97
N ASN A 348 14.57 -6.26 -7.80
CA ASN A 348 14.13 -7.37 -8.62
C ASN A 348 13.61 -6.90 -10.00
N PRO A 349 13.59 -7.76 -11.03
CA PRO A 349 13.27 -7.34 -12.39
C PRO A 349 11.88 -6.71 -12.56
N GLN A 350 10.87 -7.18 -11.83
CA GLN A 350 9.49 -6.74 -11.98
C GLN A 350 9.27 -5.35 -11.38
N LEU A 351 9.88 -5.08 -10.21
CA LEU A 351 9.95 -3.75 -9.62
C LEU A 351 10.60 -2.77 -10.58
N THR A 352 11.76 -3.13 -11.15
CA THR A 352 12.46 -2.26 -12.12
C THR A 352 11.61 -1.99 -13.36
N VAL A 353 10.91 -3.00 -13.88
CA VAL A 353 9.98 -2.82 -15.01
C VAL A 353 8.93 -1.77 -14.69
N LEU A 354 8.22 -1.88 -13.55
CA LEU A 354 7.20 -0.90 -13.18
C LEU A 354 7.78 0.50 -12.95
N GLN A 355 8.97 0.64 -12.34
CA GLN A 355 9.61 1.95 -12.19
C GLN A 355 10.00 2.59 -13.54
N VAL A 356 10.44 1.78 -14.52
CA VAL A 356 10.65 2.27 -15.89
C VAL A 356 9.34 2.78 -16.50
N LEU A 357 8.24 2.05 -16.32
CA LEU A 357 6.93 2.47 -16.83
C LEU A 357 6.43 3.76 -16.15
N LEU A 358 6.63 3.92 -14.84
CA LEU A 358 6.27 5.13 -14.10
C LEU A 358 7.05 6.37 -14.57
N LEU A 359 8.35 6.22 -14.85
CA LEU A 359 9.14 7.29 -15.45
C LEU A 359 8.61 7.65 -16.84
N ARG A 360 8.30 6.65 -17.67
CA ARG A 360 7.78 6.86 -19.02
C ARG A 360 6.45 7.59 -18.97
N GLU A 361 5.59 7.27 -18.00
CA GLU A 361 4.30 7.92 -17.84
C GLU A 361 4.47 9.41 -17.54
N HIS A 362 5.33 9.76 -16.59
CA HIS A 362 5.65 11.17 -16.34
C HIS A 362 6.15 11.89 -17.60
N ASN A 363 7.09 11.29 -18.34
CA ASN A 363 7.64 11.89 -19.56
C ASN A 363 6.60 11.98 -20.69
N ARG A 364 5.65 11.05 -20.75
CA ARG A 364 4.50 11.05 -21.68
C ARG A 364 3.54 12.19 -21.34
N ILE A 365 3.17 12.36 -20.07
CA ILE A 365 2.32 13.46 -19.60
C ILE A 365 3.00 14.80 -19.90
N ALA A 366 4.25 14.97 -19.46
CA ALA A 366 5.02 16.21 -19.67
C ALA A 366 5.12 16.59 -21.16
N THR A 367 5.33 15.62 -22.05
CA THR A 367 5.36 15.85 -23.50
C THR A 367 4.02 16.36 -24.04
N ASN A 368 2.90 15.80 -23.58
CA ASN A 368 1.58 16.22 -24.01
C ASN A 368 1.22 17.61 -23.46
N LEU A 369 1.51 17.88 -22.18
CA LEU A 369 1.31 19.18 -21.56
C LEU A 369 2.12 20.28 -22.25
N ALA A 370 3.41 20.04 -22.54
CA ALA A 370 4.26 20.99 -23.25
C ALA A 370 3.71 21.32 -24.66
N LYS A 371 3.07 20.35 -25.33
CA LYS A 371 2.48 20.53 -26.65
C LYS A 371 1.22 21.40 -26.63
N ILE A 372 0.34 21.19 -25.65
CA ILE A 372 -0.93 21.93 -25.55
C ILE A 372 -0.75 23.31 -24.88
N ASN A 373 0.28 23.45 -24.03
CA ASN A 373 0.61 24.67 -23.30
C ASN A 373 2.06 25.13 -23.61
N PRO A 374 2.36 25.64 -24.82
CA PRO A 374 3.73 26.04 -25.19
C PRO A 374 4.30 27.22 -24.37
N HIS A 375 3.44 27.91 -23.62
CA HIS A 375 3.78 29.06 -22.78
C HIS A 375 4.15 28.65 -21.34
N TRP A 376 3.89 27.41 -20.92
CA TRP A 376 4.26 26.93 -19.59
C TRP A 376 5.77 26.79 -19.46
N SER A 377 6.29 27.15 -18.29
CA SER A 377 7.69 26.94 -17.94
C SER A 377 8.00 25.45 -17.73
N ASP A 378 9.29 25.09 -17.77
CA ASP A 378 9.76 23.75 -17.41
C ASP A 378 9.21 23.30 -16.04
N GLU A 379 9.28 24.20 -15.05
CA GLU A 379 8.79 23.93 -13.70
C GLU A 379 7.29 23.66 -13.67
N THR A 380 6.50 24.45 -14.39
CA THR A 380 5.04 24.26 -14.45
C THR A 380 4.69 22.90 -15.06
N ILE A 381 5.35 22.54 -16.16
CA ILE A 381 5.13 21.24 -16.83
C ILE A 381 5.54 20.09 -15.90
N TYR A 382 6.67 20.20 -15.21
CA TYR A 382 7.14 19.17 -14.27
C TYR A 382 6.13 18.96 -13.12
N GLN A 383 5.67 20.04 -12.49
CA GLN A 383 4.76 19.95 -11.36
C GLN A 383 3.37 19.43 -11.77
N GLU A 384 2.82 19.88 -12.89
CA GLU A 384 1.55 19.35 -13.40
C GLU A 384 1.68 17.90 -13.86
N ALA A 385 2.78 17.51 -14.51
CA ALA A 385 3.02 16.12 -14.89
C ALA A 385 3.17 15.21 -13.66
N ARG A 386 3.90 15.65 -12.63
CA ARG A 386 4.01 14.96 -11.34
C ARG A 386 2.64 14.82 -10.67
N ARG A 387 1.87 15.90 -10.63
CA ARG A 387 0.53 15.94 -10.01
C ARG A 387 -0.45 14.99 -10.69
N ILE A 388 -0.49 14.95 -12.02
CA ILE A 388 -1.34 14.01 -12.78
C ILE A 388 -0.89 12.56 -12.54
N ALA A 389 0.42 12.28 -12.66
CA ALA A 389 0.94 10.92 -12.44
C ALA A 389 0.62 10.40 -11.03
N ILE A 390 0.71 11.26 -10.00
CA ILE A 390 0.30 10.93 -8.63
C ILE A 390 -1.21 10.63 -8.57
N GLY A 391 -2.04 11.43 -9.25
CA GLY A 391 -3.48 11.16 -9.34
C GLY A 391 -3.81 9.82 -10.00
N GLU A 392 -3.16 9.49 -11.12
CA GLU A 392 -3.30 8.18 -11.78
C GLU A 392 -2.87 7.04 -10.85
N TYR A 393 -1.74 7.20 -10.17
CA TYR A 393 -1.20 6.24 -9.23
C TYR A 393 -2.12 6.02 -8.02
N GLN A 394 -2.65 7.09 -7.44
CA GLN A 394 -3.62 7.03 -6.34
C GLN A 394 -4.93 6.37 -6.78
N GLN A 395 -5.43 6.69 -7.97
CA GLN A 395 -6.61 6.05 -8.56
C GLN A 395 -6.42 4.54 -8.72
N ILE A 396 -5.32 4.10 -9.36
CA ILE A 396 -5.03 2.67 -9.55
C ILE A 396 -4.87 1.98 -8.18
N SER A 397 -4.15 2.61 -7.25
CA SER A 397 -3.85 2.02 -5.95
C SER A 397 -5.09 1.85 -5.06
N TYR A 398 -5.96 2.85 -4.98
CA TYR A 398 -7.13 2.79 -4.09
C TYR A 398 -8.35 2.14 -4.73
N TYR A 399 -8.58 2.33 -6.04
CA TYR A 399 -9.81 1.87 -6.68
C TYR A 399 -9.66 0.55 -7.45
N GLU A 400 -8.46 0.17 -7.89
CA GLU A 400 -8.22 -1.14 -8.53
C GLU A 400 -7.48 -2.12 -7.62
N TRP A 401 -6.39 -1.70 -6.97
CA TRP A 401 -5.50 -2.59 -6.21
C TRP A 401 -6.00 -2.88 -4.80
N LEU A 402 -6.37 -1.85 -4.02
CA LEU A 402 -6.72 -2.00 -2.60
C LEU A 402 -7.97 -2.87 -2.34
N PRO A 403 -9.07 -2.79 -3.11
CA PRO A 403 -10.27 -3.60 -2.84
C PRO A 403 -10.04 -5.11 -2.88
N PRO A 404 -9.24 -5.68 -3.81
CA PRO A 404 -8.73 -7.05 -3.69
C PRO A 404 -8.03 -7.37 -2.37
N MET A 405 -7.19 -6.45 -1.86
CA MET A 405 -6.33 -6.70 -0.71
C MET A 405 -7.11 -6.72 0.60
N ILE A 406 -7.97 -5.72 0.83
CA ILE A 406 -8.71 -5.54 2.10
C ILE A 406 -10.19 -5.90 2.02
N GLY A 407 -10.69 -6.25 0.83
CA GLY A 407 -12.10 -6.50 0.56
C GLY A 407 -12.86 -5.22 0.19
N LEU A 408 -13.59 -5.25 -0.93
CA LEU A 408 -14.36 -4.11 -1.44
C LEU A 408 -15.38 -3.58 -0.43
N GLU A 409 -16.07 -4.49 0.29
CA GLU A 409 -17.03 -4.10 1.32
C GLU A 409 -16.37 -3.31 2.44
N ASN A 410 -15.18 -3.73 2.90
CA ASN A 410 -14.43 -3.00 3.93
C ASN A 410 -13.97 -1.64 3.41
N ALA A 411 -13.46 -1.58 2.18
CA ALA A 411 -13.00 -0.33 1.57
C ALA A 411 -14.13 0.72 1.49
N LEU A 412 -15.36 0.31 1.18
CA LEU A 412 -16.55 1.17 1.17
C LEU A 412 -17.07 1.47 2.58
N LYS A 413 -17.20 0.45 3.43
CA LYS A 413 -17.73 0.56 4.82
C LYS A 413 -16.92 1.54 5.65
N TYR A 414 -15.59 1.47 5.54
CA TYR A 414 -14.66 2.34 6.25
C TYR A 414 -14.33 3.62 5.51
N LYS A 415 -15.06 3.91 4.42
CA LYS A 415 -14.89 5.11 3.61
C LYS A 415 -13.43 5.33 3.23
N ILE A 416 -12.74 4.26 2.84
CA ILE A 416 -11.40 4.33 2.24
C ILE A 416 -11.55 4.67 0.75
N ILE A 417 -12.62 4.19 0.12
CA ILE A 417 -13.06 4.60 -1.22
C ILE A 417 -14.54 4.97 -1.23
N TYR A 418 -14.97 5.62 -2.31
CA TYR A 418 -16.34 6.07 -2.50
C TYR A 418 -16.95 5.56 -3.82
N ASP A 419 -18.22 5.17 -3.79
CA ASP A 419 -19.03 4.97 -4.99
C ASP A 419 -19.84 6.25 -5.26
N ILE A 420 -19.21 7.20 -5.96
CA ILE A 420 -19.79 8.51 -6.29
C ILE A 420 -19.61 8.80 -7.78
N PRO A 421 -20.44 9.69 -8.37
CA PRO A 421 -20.28 10.08 -9.77
C PRO A 421 -18.89 10.63 -10.09
N ASP A 422 -18.39 10.34 -11.29
CA ASP A 422 -17.01 10.63 -11.72
C ASP A 422 -16.63 12.13 -11.72
N ASP A 423 -17.59 13.04 -11.59
CA ASP A 423 -17.37 14.49 -11.50
C ASP A 423 -17.60 15.10 -10.10
N GLN A 424 -17.85 14.25 -9.10
CA GLN A 424 -18.00 14.67 -7.70
C GLN A 424 -16.68 14.54 -6.94
N TYR A 425 -16.38 15.53 -6.11
CA TYR A 425 -15.24 15.51 -5.20
C TYR A 425 -15.54 14.67 -3.95
N VAL A 426 -14.48 14.24 -3.26
CA VAL A 426 -14.54 13.65 -1.93
C VAL A 426 -14.11 14.70 -0.91
N ASN A 427 -15.06 15.24 -0.16
CA ASN A 427 -14.80 16.33 0.80
C ASN A 427 -14.67 15.80 2.24
N ASP A 428 -13.58 15.12 2.54
CA ASP A 428 -13.37 14.56 3.88
C ASP A 428 -11.91 14.58 4.37
N TYR A 429 -11.04 15.38 3.74
CA TYR A 429 -9.73 15.68 4.32
C TYR A 429 -9.89 16.17 5.75
N ASN A 430 -9.15 15.56 6.68
CA ASN A 430 -9.20 15.89 8.09
C ASN A 430 -7.78 16.23 8.59
N PRO A 431 -7.50 17.52 8.90
CA PRO A 431 -6.17 17.93 9.37
C PRO A 431 -5.79 17.38 10.75
N ASN A 432 -6.71 16.71 11.46
CA ASN A 432 -6.42 16.06 12.74
C ASN A 432 -5.99 14.59 12.59
N ILE A 433 -6.00 14.06 11.37
CA ILE A 433 -5.53 12.71 11.08
C ILE A 433 -4.06 12.77 10.70
N ASP A 434 -3.23 12.06 11.46
CA ASP A 434 -1.81 11.89 11.16
C ASP A 434 -1.64 10.84 10.03
N PRO A 435 -1.15 11.24 8.84
CA PRO A 435 -0.94 10.35 7.70
C PRO A 435 0.33 9.49 7.82
N THR A 436 1.17 9.71 8.84
CA THR A 436 2.41 8.98 9.09
C THR A 436 2.17 7.46 9.06
N VAL A 437 3.04 6.74 8.36
CA VAL A 437 3.01 5.29 8.23
C VAL A 437 3.24 4.65 9.59
N LEU A 438 2.38 3.70 9.92
CA LEU A 438 2.42 2.91 11.12
C LEU A 438 3.55 1.89 11.03
N ASN A 439 4.32 1.74 12.10
CA ASN A 439 5.39 0.75 12.19
C ASN A 439 4.81 -0.67 12.04
N GLU A 440 3.63 -0.90 12.63
CA GLU A 440 2.84 -2.11 12.52
C GLU A 440 2.39 -2.43 11.10
N HIS A 441 2.11 -1.40 10.30
CA HIS A 441 1.75 -1.57 8.90
C HIS A 441 2.99 -2.06 8.12
N SER A 442 4.04 -1.25 8.07
CA SER A 442 5.22 -1.50 7.21
C SER A 442 6.08 -2.68 7.66
N ASN A 443 6.24 -2.86 8.97
CA ASN A 443 7.13 -3.88 9.56
C ASN A 443 6.38 -5.05 10.19
N GLY A 444 5.08 -5.14 9.97
CA GLY A 444 4.23 -6.22 10.46
C GLY A 444 3.22 -6.67 9.41
N ALA A 445 2.03 -6.06 9.41
CA ALA A 445 0.86 -6.52 8.67
C ALA A 445 1.05 -6.58 7.15
N TYR A 446 1.66 -5.56 6.54
CA TYR A 446 1.82 -5.48 5.10
C TYR A 446 2.77 -6.56 4.54
N ARG A 447 3.63 -7.11 5.39
CA ARG A 447 4.58 -8.17 5.02
C ARG A 447 3.95 -9.54 4.83
N VAL A 448 2.67 -9.71 5.21
CA VAL A 448 1.91 -10.93 4.87
C VAL A 448 1.88 -11.16 3.36
N PHE A 449 1.89 -10.08 2.57
CA PHE A 449 1.86 -10.16 1.10
C PHE A 449 3.16 -10.68 0.49
N HIS A 450 4.22 -10.90 1.28
CA HIS A 450 5.37 -11.68 0.82
C HIS A 450 5.02 -13.14 0.48
N SER A 451 3.91 -13.69 1.02
CA SER A 451 3.44 -15.03 0.63
C SER A 451 3.01 -15.08 -0.85
N LEU A 452 2.61 -13.93 -1.43
CA LEU A 452 2.14 -13.83 -2.81
C LEU A 452 3.29 -13.89 -3.84
N ILE A 453 4.54 -13.78 -3.39
CA ILE A 453 5.70 -13.71 -4.27
C ILE A 453 5.88 -15.05 -5.01
N ALA A 454 5.84 -14.99 -6.34
CA ALA A 454 6.20 -16.12 -7.18
C ALA A 454 7.71 -16.14 -7.43
N GLY A 455 8.36 -17.27 -7.12
CA GLY A 455 9.81 -17.43 -7.32
C GLY A 455 10.28 -17.42 -8.78
N TYR A 456 9.36 -17.51 -9.74
CA TYR A 456 9.67 -17.57 -11.17
C TYR A 456 8.86 -16.55 -11.96
N LEU A 457 9.51 -15.89 -12.90
CA LEU A 457 8.92 -14.88 -13.76
C LEU A 457 8.80 -15.43 -15.19
N LYS A 458 7.59 -15.47 -15.72
CA LYS A 458 7.35 -15.85 -17.11
C LYS A 458 7.69 -14.69 -18.03
N LEU A 459 8.51 -15.00 -19.03
CA LEU A 459 8.59 -14.19 -20.24
C LEU A 459 7.42 -14.63 -21.15
N VAL A 460 6.30 -13.93 -21.04
CA VAL A 460 5.12 -14.17 -21.88
C VAL A 460 5.41 -13.59 -23.27
N GLN A 461 4.69 -13.96 -24.32
CA GLN A 461 4.80 -13.37 -25.67
C GLN A 461 3.48 -12.73 -26.14
N GLU A 462 3.54 -12.07 -27.30
CA GLU A 462 2.43 -11.70 -28.20
C GLU A 462 1.09 -12.41 -27.95
N ASN A 463 1.15 -13.69 -28.29
CA ASN A 463 0.09 -14.69 -28.33
C ASN A 463 -0.19 -15.36 -26.97
N ARG A 464 0.36 -14.81 -25.87
CA ARG A 464 0.31 -15.37 -24.51
C ARG A 464 1.00 -16.71 -24.30
N SER A 465 1.84 -17.18 -25.24
CA SER A 465 2.75 -18.30 -24.94
C SER A 465 3.93 -17.85 -24.07
N THR A 466 4.42 -18.72 -23.21
CA THR A 466 5.62 -18.46 -22.41
C THR A 466 6.86 -18.86 -23.22
N LYS A 467 7.77 -17.91 -23.50
CA LYS A 467 9.04 -18.18 -24.19
C LYS A 467 10.16 -18.63 -23.25
N GLY A 468 10.04 -18.33 -21.95
CA GLY A 468 11.07 -18.64 -20.97
C GLY A 468 10.63 -18.32 -19.54
N LEU A 469 11.42 -18.81 -18.59
CA LEU A 469 11.23 -18.61 -17.16
C LEU A 469 12.52 -18.04 -16.57
N LEU A 470 12.40 -16.97 -15.79
CA LEU A 470 13.48 -16.44 -14.97
C LEU A 470 13.25 -16.88 -13.54
N ARG A 471 14.29 -17.37 -12.87
CA ARG A 471 14.28 -17.60 -11.43
C ARG A 471 14.62 -16.28 -10.73
N ILE A 472 13.77 -15.78 -9.84
CA ILE A 472 13.96 -14.44 -9.26
C ILE A 472 15.29 -14.31 -8.50
N SER A 473 15.73 -15.37 -7.82
CA SER A 473 16.99 -15.38 -7.07
C SER A 473 18.25 -15.23 -7.92
N ASP A 474 18.17 -15.46 -9.24
CA ASP A 474 19.30 -15.25 -10.16
C ASP A 474 19.45 -13.78 -10.59
N TRP A 475 18.41 -12.97 -10.35
CA TRP A 475 18.25 -11.62 -10.89
C TRP A 475 18.01 -10.54 -9.84
N PHE A 476 18.04 -10.87 -8.54
CA PHE A 476 18.07 -9.84 -7.52
C PHE A 476 19.29 -8.92 -7.73
N PHE A 477 19.08 -7.60 -7.64
CA PHE A 477 20.11 -6.57 -7.82
C PHE A 477 20.82 -6.58 -9.20
N ARG A 478 20.22 -7.23 -10.21
CA ARG A 478 20.81 -7.43 -11.55
C ARG A 478 19.78 -7.09 -12.64
N PRO A 479 19.45 -5.81 -12.85
CA PRO A 479 18.31 -5.41 -13.66
C PRO A 479 18.54 -5.56 -15.17
N GLY A 480 19.79 -5.81 -15.62
CA GLY A 480 20.13 -5.88 -17.05
C GLY A 480 19.34 -6.90 -17.88
N ILE A 481 18.66 -7.87 -17.25
CA ILE A 481 17.76 -8.81 -17.93
C ILE A 481 16.58 -8.14 -18.63
N ILE A 482 16.12 -6.98 -18.14
CA ILE A 482 14.96 -6.29 -18.72
C ILE A 482 15.26 -5.67 -20.09
N GLU A 483 16.54 -5.40 -20.40
CA GLU A 483 16.99 -4.87 -21.70
C GLU A 483 17.27 -5.96 -22.74
N GLN A 484 17.24 -7.23 -22.36
CA GLN A 484 17.55 -8.33 -23.27
C GLN A 484 16.35 -8.63 -24.17
N GLY A 485 16.54 -8.49 -25.49
CA GLY A 485 15.48 -8.75 -26.47
C GLY A 485 14.24 -7.92 -26.16
N ASP A 486 13.09 -8.59 -26.03
CA ASP A 486 11.79 -7.96 -25.71
C ASP A 486 11.39 -8.10 -24.24
N ASN A 487 12.33 -8.37 -23.35
CA ASN A 487 12.02 -8.81 -21.99
C ASN A 487 11.23 -7.80 -21.17
N ILE A 488 11.40 -6.49 -21.34
CA ILE A 488 10.54 -5.50 -20.66
C ILE A 488 9.05 -5.74 -20.98
N ASP A 489 8.70 -5.89 -22.25
CA ASP A 489 7.31 -6.13 -22.67
C ASP A 489 6.87 -7.56 -22.31
N ASP A 490 7.78 -8.53 -22.40
CA ASP A 490 7.50 -9.92 -21.99
C ASP A 490 7.21 -10.07 -20.50
N LEU A 491 7.94 -9.33 -19.66
CA LEU A 491 7.75 -9.27 -18.22
C LEU A 491 6.51 -8.44 -17.87
N THR A 492 6.21 -7.35 -18.58
CA THR A 492 4.95 -6.60 -18.38
C THR A 492 3.71 -7.43 -18.76
N ARG A 493 3.76 -8.21 -19.84
CA ARG A 493 2.72 -9.22 -20.13
C ARG A 493 2.71 -10.31 -19.05
N GLY A 494 3.88 -10.74 -18.56
CA GLY A 494 3.99 -11.66 -17.42
C GLY A 494 3.27 -11.16 -16.17
N LEU A 495 3.43 -9.89 -15.82
CA LEU A 495 2.73 -9.26 -14.69
C LEU A 495 1.20 -9.37 -14.82
N SER A 496 0.65 -9.23 -16.03
CA SER A 496 -0.81 -9.27 -16.27
C SER A 496 -1.35 -10.66 -16.67
N ASP A 497 -0.52 -11.68 -16.85
CA ASP A 497 -0.93 -13.00 -17.35
C ASP A 497 -0.58 -14.14 -16.39
N GLN A 498 0.52 -14.00 -15.66
CA GLN A 498 0.95 -14.97 -14.67
C GLN A 498 0.18 -14.79 -13.36
N PRO A 499 -0.26 -15.87 -12.69
CA PRO A 499 -0.79 -15.78 -11.33
C PRO A 499 0.31 -15.46 -10.31
N GLU A 500 -0.04 -14.70 -9.28
CA GLU A 500 0.72 -14.67 -8.03
C GLU A 500 0.62 -16.02 -7.28
N GLN A 501 1.39 -16.19 -6.22
CA GLN A 501 1.12 -17.28 -5.26
C GLN A 501 -0.11 -16.92 -4.43
N ALA A 502 -0.77 -17.94 -3.88
CA ALA A 502 -1.96 -17.77 -3.07
C ALA A 502 -1.62 -17.15 -1.72
N ARG A 503 -2.64 -16.52 -1.12
CA ARG A 503 -2.57 -16.04 0.26
C ARG A 503 -2.85 -17.19 1.21
N ASP A 504 -1.79 -17.84 1.67
CA ASP A 504 -1.80 -18.93 2.64
C ASP A 504 -0.55 -18.86 3.55
N GLU A 505 -0.31 -19.87 4.38
CA GLU A 505 0.89 -19.92 5.21
C GLU A 505 2.18 -20.24 4.44
N TYR A 506 2.12 -20.54 3.14
CA TYR A 506 3.27 -21.04 2.40
C TYR A 506 4.10 -19.94 1.75
N TYR A 507 5.40 -20.19 1.65
CA TYR A 507 6.35 -19.25 1.06
C TYR A 507 7.28 -19.96 0.08
N ASP A 508 7.49 -19.37 -1.11
CA ASP A 508 8.37 -19.93 -2.13
C ASP A 508 9.83 -19.96 -1.65
N HIS A 509 10.55 -21.08 -1.86
CA HIS A 509 11.95 -21.19 -1.48
C HIS A 509 12.84 -20.13 -2.12
N GLU A 510 12.43 -19.55 -3.25
CA GLU A 510 13.15 -18.44 -3.88
C GLU A 510 13.35 -17.23 -2.95
N ILE A 511 12.49 -17.06 -1.94
CA ILE A 511 12.58 -15.99 -0.95
C ILE A 511 12.87 -16.50 0.48
N THR A 512 12.70 -17.79 0.78
CA THR A 512 12.99 -18.33 2.13
C THR A 512 14.29 -19.12 2.23
N LEU A 513 14.92 -19.46 1.11
CA LEU A 513 16.22 -20.15 1.05
C LEU A 513 17.23 -19.50 0.10
N TYR A 514 16.75 -18.73 -0.88
CA TYR A 514 17.56 -18.20 -1.97
C TYR A 514 17.54 -16.66 -2.06
N LEU A 515 16.97 -15.98 -1.06
CA LEU A 515 16.91 -14.53 -1.03
C LEU A 515 18.32 -13.95 -1.08
N PHE A 516 18.58 -13.11 -2.09
CA PHE A 516 19.86 -12.43 -2.28
C PHE A 516 21.09 -13.35 -2.27
N ARG A 517 20.94 -14.62 -2.64
CA ARG A 517 22.03 -15.61 -2.63
C ARG A 517 23.20 -15.26 -3.56
N GLY A 518 23.01 -14.34 -4.51
CA GLY A 518 24.01 -14.05 -5.53
C GLY A 518 24.45 -15.32 -6.26
N ARG A 519 25.71 -15.73 -6.03
CA ARG A 519 26.30 -16.95 -6.60
C ARG A 519 26.38 -18.12 -5.61
N ASP A 520 25.98 -17.90 -4.35
CA ASP A 520 26.01 -18.91 -3.31
C ASP A 520 24.89 -19.93 -3.48
N ARG A 521 25.08 -21.10 -2.86
CA ARG A 521 24.12 -22.21 -2.95
C ARG A 521 22.78 -21.87 -2.29
N LEU A 522 22.87 -21.21 -1.13
CA LEU A 522 21.75 -20.73 -0.31
C LEU A 522 21.97 -19.25 -0.04
N GLY A 523 20.90 -18.53 0.25
CA GLY A 523 20.90 -17.12 0.63
C GLY A 523 20.22 -16.92 1.97
N GLY A 524 19.55 -15.78 2.12
CA GLY A 524 18.74 -15.46 3.28
C GLY A 524 17.34 -16.08 3.25
N ASP A 525 16.61 -15.83 4.33
CA ASP A 525 15.22 -16.21 4.51
C ASP A 525 14.38 -14.96 4.82
N LEU A 526 13.58 -14.52 3.86
CA LEU A 526 12.75 -13.32 3.97
C LEU A 526 11.75 -13.41 5.12
N ARG A 527 11.14 -14.58 5.32
CA ARG A 527 10.14 -14.77 6.37
C ARG A 527 10.79 -14.72 7.75
N SER A 528 11.98 -15.30 7.89
CA SER A 528 12.79 -15.15 9.11
C SER A 528 13.18 -13.69 9.36
N ILE A 529 13.57 -12.96 8.31
CA ILE A 529 13.89 -11.53 8.38
C ILE A 529 12.68 -10.72 8.84
N ASP A 530 11.48 -11.01 8.34
CA ASP A 530 10.25 -10.31 8.75
C ASP A 530 9.93 -10.50 10.23
N ILE A 531 10.05 -11.74 10.73
CA ILE A 531 9.85 -12.04 12.17
C ILE A 531 10.92 -11.33 13.00
N GLN A 532 12.18 -11.41 12.57
CA GLN A 532 13.30 -10.77 13.27
C GLN A 532 13.15 -9.24 13.28
N ARG A 533 12.69 -8.65 12.16
CA ARG A 533 12.46 -7.21 12.02
C ARG A 533 11.30 -6.72 12.90
N ALA A 534 10.22 -7.50 13.01
CA ALA A 534 9.12 -7.18 13.93
C ALA A 534 9.61 -7.05 15.39
N ARG A 535 10.53 -7.95 15.81
CA ARG A 535 11.16 -7.90 17.14
C ARG A 535 12.14 -6.74 17.29
N ASP A 536 12.96 -6.49 16.26
CA ASP A 536 13.87 -5.34 16.20
C ASP A 536 13.14 -4.01 16.40
N HIS A 537 11.94 -3.91 15.83
CA HIS A 537 11.07 -2.73 15.88
C HIS A 537 10.20 -2.64 17.14
N GLY A 538 10.34 -3.61 18.05
CA GLY A 538 9.57 -3.68 19.29
C GLY A 538 8.07 -3.69 19.04
N LEU A 539 7.57 -4.34 17.98
CA LEU A 539 6.12 -4.44 17.77
C LEU A 539 5.48 -5.19 18.94
N ALA A 540 4.26 -4.78 19.34
CA ALA A 540 3.54 -5.43 20.42
C ALA A 540 3.17 -6.89 20.06
N THR A 541 2.66 -7.65 21.02
CA THR A 541 2.37 -9.07 20.80
C THR A 541 1.15 -9.24 19.89
N TYR A 542 1.01 -10.40 19.25
CA TYR A 542 -0.17 -10.72 18.46
C TYR A 542 -1.47 -10.56 19.27
N ASN A 543 -1.46 -10.96 20.54
CA ASN A 543 -2.62 -10.88 21.42
C ASN A 543 -2.98 -9.43 21.79
N ASP A 544 -2.00 -8.53 21.89
CA ASP A 544 -2.26 -7.10 22.12
C ASP A 544 -2.95 -6.46 20.90
N TYR A 545 -2.51 -6.81 19.69
CA TYR A 545 -3.17 -6.33 18.47
C TYR A 545 -4.56 -6.95 18.27
N ARG A 546 -4.76 -8.23 18.63
CA ARG A 546 -6.11 -8.83 18.65
C ARG A 546 -7.05 -8.00 19.51
N GLU A 547 -6.64 -7.71 20.74
CA GLU A 547 -7.43 -6.91 21.68
C GLU A 547 -7.68 -5.48 21.18
N PHE A 548 -6.65 -4.82 20.63
CA PHE A 548 -6.77 -3.50 20.00
C PHE A 548 -7.79 -3.50 18.86
N CYS A 549 -7.79 -4.54 18.03
CA CYS A 549 -8.71 -4.70 16.90
C CYS A 549 -10.10 -5.22 17.31
N GLY A 550 -10.41 -5.29 18.61
CA GLY A 550 -11.70 -5.74 19.13
C GLY A 550 -11.92 -7.25 19.06
N LEU A 551 -10.88 -8.02 18.76
CA LEU A 551 -10.91 -9.48 18.82
C LEU A 551 -10.67 -9.95 20.27
N ARG A 552 -11.12 -11.16 20.56
CA ARG A 552 -10.91 -11.76 21.87
C ARG A 552 -9.42 -12.08 22.05
N ARG A 553 -8.83 -11.54 23.13
CA ARG A 553 -7.51 -11.95 23.62
C ARG A 553 -7.51 -13.43 23.98
N ALA A 554 -6.57 -14.19 23.45
CA ALA A 554 -6.44 -15.61 23.76
C ALA A 554 -5.86 -15.83 25.16
N LYS A 555 -6.54 -16.61 26.00
CA LYS A 555 -6.04 -17.01 27.34
C LYS A 555 -5.46 -18.42 27.35
N SER A 556 -5.78 -19.20 26.32
CA SER A 556 -5.35 -20.56 26.09
C SER A 556 -5.08 -20.78 24.60
N TRP A 557 -4.31 -21.80 24.24
CA TRP A 557 -4.01 -22.11 22.84
C TRP A 557 -5.27 -22.39 22.02
N SER A 558 -6.28 -23.06 22.60
CA SER A 558 -7.56 -23.31 21.92
C SER A 558 -8.31 -22.04 21.53
N ASP A 559 -8.05 -20.91 22.20
CA ASP A 559 -8.71 -19.66 21.87
C ASP A 559 -8.30 -19.09 20.51
N LEU A 560 -7.13 -19.50 20.00
CA LEU A 560 -6.60 -19.09 18.69
C LEU A 560 -7.22 -19.85 17.51
N GLN A 561 -7.97 -20.93 17.78
CA GLN A 561 -8.61 -21.74 16.73
C GLN A 561 -9.80 -21.03 16.07
N ASP A 562 -10.14 -19.82 16.51
CA ASP A 562 -11.14 -18.98 15.88
C ASP A 562 -10.69 -18.44 14.52
N LEU A 563 -9.38 -18.20 14.37
CA LEU A 563 -8.77 -17.62 13.16
C LEU A 563 -7.58 -18.41 12.60
N ILE A 564 -6.96 -19.29 13.41
CA ILE A 564 -5.77 -20.07 13.03
C ILE A 564 -6.13 -21.56 12.99
N SER A 565 -5.60 -22.30 12.02
CA SER A 565 -5.88 -23.74 11.88
C SER A 565 -5.47 -24.52 13.14
N PRO A 566 -6.20 -25.59 13.52
CA PRO A 566 -5.85 -26.41 14.68
C PRO A 566 -4.42 -26.99 14.61
N GLU A 567 -3.93 -27.30 13.41
CA GLU A 567 -2.57 -27.76 13.19
C GLU A 567 -1.54 -26.67 13.55
N ASN A 568 -1.74 -25.44 13.06
CA ASN A 568 -0.82 -24.35 13.34
C ASN A 568 -0.93 -23.88 14.80
N VAL A 569 -2.11 -23.94 15.43
CA VAL A 569 -2.27 -23.72 16.88
C VAL A 569 -1.47 -24.75 17.70
N LYS A 570 -1.47 -26.02 17.29
CA LYS A 570 -0.65 -27.05 17.94
C LYS A 570 0.84 -26.72 17.83
N LYS A 571 1.34 -26.38 16.63
CA LYS A 571 2.74 -25.97 16.42
C LYS A 571 3.09 -24.74 17.26
N LEU A 572 2.21 -23.74 17.33
CA LEU A 572 2.41 -22.56 18.19
C LEU A 572 2.56 -22.95 19.66
N SER A 573 1.75 -23.89 20.16
CA SER A 573 1.83 -24.36 21.55
C SER A 573 3.10 -25.17 21.88
N GLU A 574 3.75 -25.72 20.86
CA GLU A 574 5.03 -26.42 20.98
C GLU A 574 6.23 -25.47 20.89
N LEU A 575 6.05 -24.32 20.22
CA LEU A 575 7.10 -23.34 19.94
C LEU A 575 7.13 -22.20 20.96
N TYR A 576 5.99 -21.65 21.34
CA TYR A 576 5.85 -20.53 22.27
C TYR A 576 5.38 -21.00 23.66
N GLU A 577 5.74 -20.28 24.70
CA GLU A 577 5.42 -20.65 26.09
C GLU A 577 3.98 -20.28 26.47
N HIS A 578 3.49 -19.14 25.95
CA HIS A 578 2.15 -18.63 26.19
C HIS A 578 1.58 -17.94 24.94
N PRO A 579 0.24 -17.90 24.74
CA PRO A 579 -0.37 -17.15 23.63
C PRO A 579 0.01 -15.65 23.57
N ASP A 580 0.38 -15.08 24.71
CA ASP A 580 0.87 -13.69 24.80
C ASP A 580 2.31 -13.52 24.30
N ASP A 581 3.06 -14.59 24.08
CA ASP A 581 4.43 -14.50 23.56
C ASP A 581 4.48 -14.55 22.02
N VAL A 582 3.34 -14.80 21.36
CA VAL A 582 3.27 -14.94 19.91
C VAL A 582 3.57 -13.60 19.24
N ASP A 583 4.60 -13.58 18.39
CA ASP A 583 4.98 -12.40 17.61
C ASP A 583 3.80 -11.93 16.74
N PHE A 584 3.57 -10.63 16.66
CA PHE A 584 2.54 -10.05 15.80
C PHE A 584 2.64 -10.53 14.35
N SER A 585 3.85 -10.53 13.78
CA SER A 585 4.09 -11.01 12.42
C SER A 585 3.73 -12.48 12.24
N VAL A 586 3.89 -13.32 13.28
CA VAL A 586 3.64 -14.76 13.21
C VAL A 586 2.15 -15.06 13.36
N GLY A 587 1.52 -14.56 14.42
CA GLY A 587 0.11 -14.82 14.70
C GLY A 587 -0.80 -14.30 13.59
N GLY A 588 -0.61 -13.03 13.17
CA GLY A 588 -1.40 -12.46 12.08
C GLY A 588 -1.13 -13.11 10.72
N GLY A 589 0.09 -13.63 10.49
CA GLY A 589 0.45 -14.34 9.26
C GLY A 589 -0.19 -15.73 9.12
N LEU A 590 -0.71 -16.29 10.21
CA LEU A 590 -1.38 -17.60 10.24
C LEU A 590 -2.91 -17.49 10.23
N GLU A 591 -3.46 -16.28 10.28
CA GLU A 591 -4.90 -16.07 10.25
C GLU A 591 -5.50 -16.35 8.87
N VAL A 592 -6.70 -16.93 8.86
CA VAL A 592 -7.47 -17.20 7.64
C VAL A 592 -8.58 -16.16 7.48
N ASN A 593 -8.77 -15.69 6.23
CA ASN A 593 -9.89 -14.84 5.84
C ASN A 593 -10.29 -15.12 4.38
N ASP A 594 -11.55 -15.46 4.15
CA ASP A 594 -12.06 -15.77 2.81
C ASP A 594 -12.43 -14.51 2.00
N ASN A 595 -12.58 -13.36 2.67
CA ASN A 595 -13.10 -12.13 2.06
C ASN A 595 -12.02 -11.08 1.75
N ALA A 596 -10.78 -11.32 2.17
CA ALA A 596 -9.63 -10.43 1.94
C ALA A 596 -8.32 -11.22 1.93
N LEU A 597 -7.25 -10.60 1.41
CA LEU A 597 -5.91 -11.20 1.38
C LEU A 597 -5.14 -11.00 2.71
N ALA A 598 -5.82 -10.55 3.77
CA ALA A 598 -5.25 -10.45 5.10
C ALA A 598 -6.21 -11.00 6.15
N GLY A 599 -5.65 -11.67 7.17
CA GLY A 599 -6.39 -12.09 8.35
C GLY A 599 -6.98 -10.91 9.13
N PRO A 600 -8.03 -11.11 9.96
CA PRO A 600 -8.73 -10.02 10.64
C PRO A 600 -7.85 -9.05 11.43
N THR A 601 -6.80 -9.52 12.11
CA THR A 601 -5.90 -8.65 12.90
C THR A 601 -5.06 -7.77 11.98
N PHE A 602 -4.44 -8.34 10.94
CA PHE A 602 -3.70 -7.55 9.95
C PHE A 602 -4.62 -6.62 9.15
N LEU A 603 -5.81 -7.09 8.78
CA LEU A 603 -6.81 -6.32 8.06
C LEU A 603 -7.21 -5.03 8.80
N CYS A 604 -7.39 -5.11 10.12
CA CYS A 604 -7.63 -3.96 10.99
C CYS A 604 -6.50 -2.90 10.86
N VAL A 605 -5.24 -3.31 10.93
CA VAL A 605 -4.08 -2.41 10.78
C VAL A 605 -3.98 -1.83 9.36
N LEU A 606 -4.22 -2.65 8.33
CA LEU A 606 -4.21 -2.22 6.92
C LEU A 606 -5.31 -1.18 6.65
N ILE A 607 -6.53 -1.41 7.12
CA ILE A 607 -7.66 -0.48 7.00
C ILE A 607 -7.31 0.86 7.65
N GLU A 608 -6.74 0.82 8.86
CA GLU A 608 -6.35 2.03 9.57
C GLU A 608 -5.27 2.81 8.83
N GLN A 609 -4.24 2.14 8.30
CA GLN A 609 -3.21 2.82 7.51
C GLN A 609 -3.78 3.48 6.26
N PHE A 610 -4.51 2.74 5.42
CA PHE A 610 -5.01 3.27 4.16
C PHE A 610 -6.07 4.36 4.37
N TYR A 611 -6.85 4.30 5.45
CA TYR A 611 -7.70 5.40 5.86
C TYR A 611 -6.87 6.66 6.16
N ARG A 612 -5.84 6.56 7.00
CA ARG A 612 -4.96 7.69 7.38
C ARG A 612 -4.22 8.30 6.20
N THR A 613 -3.63 7.45 5.35
CA THR A 613 -2.89 7.88 4.17
C THR A 613 -3.75 8.69 3.21
N ARG A 614 -5.05 8.38 3.09
CA ARG A 614 -5.97 9.13 2.24
C ARG A 614 -6.54 10.38 2.92
N VAL A 615 -7.12 10.20 4.11
CA VAL A 615 -7.89 11.23 4.82
C VAL A 615 -6.98 12.32 5.41
N GLY A 616 -5.75 11.96 5.78
CA GLY A 616 -4.73 12.88 6.26
C GLY A 616 -3.93 13.57 5.13
N ASP A 617 -4.22 13.29 3.86
CA ASP A 617 -3.52 13.88 2.72
C ASP A 617 -4.28 15.06 2.12
N ARG A 618 -3.79 16.28 2.38
CA ARG A 618 -4.38 17.52 1.84
C ARG A 618 -4.43 17.54 0.31
N PHE A 619 -3.51 16.86 -0.34
CA PHE A 619 -3.33 16.83 -1.79
C PHE A 619 -3.96 15.60 -2.44
N TRP A 620 -4.81 14.84 -1.74
CA TRP A 620 -5.56 13.73 -2.30
C TRP A 620 -6.25 14.14 -3.60
N PHE A 621 -6.14 13.32 -4.66
CA PHE A 621 -6.54 13.74 -6.02
C PHE A 621 -8.03 14.09 -6.15
N GLU A 622 -8.89 13.59 -5.26
CA GLU A 622 -10.34 13.87 -5.25
C GLU A 622 -10.73 15.09 -4.40
N SER A 623 -9.76 15.82 -3.85
CA SER A 623 -9.96 16.95 -2.95
C SER A 623 -10.74 18.09 -3.63
N PRO A 624 -11.70 18.73 -2.91
CA PRO A 624 -12.39 19.93 -3.37
C PRO A 624 -11.67 21.23 -3.01
N ASP A 625 -10.53 21.21 -2.32
CA ASP A 625 -9.83 22.44 -1.91
C ASP A 625 -9.37 23.22 -3.17
N PRO A 626 -9.85 24.46 -3.39
CA PRO A 626 -9.62 25.20 -4.63
C PRO A 626 -8.14 25.48 -4.92
N VAL A 627 -7.24 25.33 -3.95
CA VAL A 627 -5.79 25.50 -4.16
C VAL A 627 -5.16 24.27 -4.82
N VAL A 628 -5.67 23.07 -4.55
CA VAL A 628 -5.05 21.80 -4.96
C VAL A 628 -5.98 20.89 -5.77
N ALA A 629 -7.26 21.25 -5.89
CA ALA A 629 -8.27 20.50 -6.61
C ALA A 629 -7.96 20.47 -8.11
N PHE A 630 -8.13 19.30 -8.72
CA PHE A 630 -8.35 19.24 -10.16
C PHE A 630 -9.72 19.84 -10.50
N THR A 631 -9.87 20.41 -11.69
CA THR A 631 -11.23 20.73 -12.18
C THR A 631 -12.05 19.44 -12.29
N ARG A 632 -13.38 19.54 -12.32
CA ARG A 632 -14.25 18.35 -12.37
C ARG A 632 -14.01 17.54 -13.65
N GLU A 633 -13.71 18.24 -14.74
CA GLU A 633 -13.35 17.67 -16.03
C GLU A 633 -12.03 16.90 -15.93
N GLN A 634 -11.00 17.51 -15.31
CA GLN A 634 -9.71 16.86 -15.08
C GLN A 634 -9.82 15.65 -14.14
N LEU A 635 -10.58 15.76 -13.05
CA LEU A 635 -10.82 14.67 -12.10
C LEU A 635 -11.48 13.46 -12.79
N ARG A 636 -12.47 13.72 -13.65
CA ARG A 636 -13.12 12.68 -14.45
C ARG A 636 -12.14 11.95 -15.36
N GLU A 637 -11.14 12.65 -15.91
CA GLU A 637 -10.10 12.00 -16.72
C GLU A 637 -9.15 11.16 -15.86
N ILE A 638 -8.71 11.67 -14.70
CA ILE A 638 -7.83 10.91 -13.79
C ILE A 638 -8.50 9.61 -13.33
N ARG A 639 -9.81 9.62 -13.06
CA ARG A 639 -10.57 8.42 -12.69
C ARG A 639 -10.61 7.32 -13.76
N LYS A 640 -10.23 7.63 -15.02
CA LYS A 640 -10.07 6.62 -16.08
C LYS A 640 -8.76 5.83 -15.97
N ALA A 641 -7.83 6.27 -15.13
CA ALA A 641 -6.56 5.57 -14.95
C ALA A 641 -6.81 4.13 -14.48
N THR A 642 -6.21 3.18 -15.19
CA THR A 642 -6.25 1.75 -14.90
C THR A 642 -4.85 1.19 -15.11
N LEU A 643 -4.48 0.13 -14.39
CA LEU A 643 -3.21 -0.54 -14.62
C LEU A 643 -3.08 -1.01 -16.08
N ALA A 644 -4.18 -1.44 -16.68
CA ALA A 644 -4.22 -1.87 -18.07
C ALA A 644 -3.84 -0.74 -19.04
N ARG A 645 -4.43 0.44 -18.88
CA ARG A 645 -4.09 1.61 -19.69
C ARG A 645 -2.65 2.07 -19.46
N PHE A 646 -2.23 2.13 -18.20
CA PHE A 646 -0.86 2.46 -17.82
C PHE A 646 0.18 1.56 -18.51
N MET A 647 -0.05 0.24 -18.54
CA MET A 647 0.83 -0.69 -19.25
C MET A 647 0.79 -0.49 -20.78
N CYS A 648 -0.38 -0.24 -21.36
CA CYS A 648 -0.51 0.05 -22.80
C CYS A 648 0.25 1.31 -23.22
N ASP A 649 0.20 2.38 -22.42
CA ASP A 649 0.81 3.66 -22.76
C ASP A 649 2.33 3.71 -22.61
N ASN A 650 2.90 2.83 -21.77
CA ASN A 650 4.29 2.95 -21.34
C ASN A 650 5.20 1.79 -21.79
N THR A 651 4.64 0.77 -22.43
CA THR A 651 5.43 -0.33 -23.03
C THR A 651 5.75 -0.05 -24.50
N ASN A 652 6.57 -0.90 -25.12
CA ASN A 652 7.01 -0.66 -26.50
C ASN A 652 6.07 -1.27 -27.55
N SER A 653 5.37 -2.35 -27.22
CA SER A 653 4.70 -3.23 -28.21
C SER A 653 3.52 -4.04 -27.65
N ILE A 654 3.06 -3.79 -26.42
CA ILE A 654 1.83 -4.43 -25.93
C ILE A 654 0.64 -3.86 -26.70
N LYS A 655 -0.06 -4.74 -27.45
CA LYS A 655 -1.23 -4.34 -28.25
C LYS A 655 -2.54 -4.77 -27.63
N THR A 656 -2.51 -5.86 -26.86
CA THR A 656 -3.68 -6.41 -26.21
C THR A 656 -3.43 -6.61 -24.72
N ILE A 657 -4.46 -6.36 -23.90
CA ILE A 657 -4.46 -6.62 -22.46
C ILE A 657 -5.91 -6.72 -21.97
N GLN A 658 -6.16 -7.42 -20.88
CA GLN A 658 -7.46 -7.43 -20.24
C GLN A 658 -7.70 -6.14 -19.45
N ARG A 659 -8.96 -5.69 -19.35
CA ARG A 659 -9.30 -4.39 -18.72
C ARG A 659 -8.95 -4.34 -17.24
N ARG A 660 -9.19 -5.44 -16.51
CA ARG A 660 -8.81 -5.56 -15.10
C ARG A 660 -7.47 -6.28 -15.03
N ALA A 661 -6.37 -5.54 -15.13
CA ALA A 661 -5.02 -6.12 -15.27
C ALA A 661 -4.51 -6.84 -14.01
N PHE A 662 -5.08 -6.54 -12.84
CA PHE A 662 -4.86 -7.30 -11.60
C PHE A 662 -5.58 -8.66 -11.58
N GLU A 663 -6.60 -8.86 -12.42
CA GLU A 663 -7.31 -10.15 -12.54
C GLU A 663 -6.77 -10.95 -13.73
N LEU A 664 -6.71 -12.27 -13.56
CA LEU A 664 -6.27 -13.19 -14.60
C LEU A 664 -7.17 -13.07 -15.85
N PRO A 665 -6.58 -13.21 -17.06
CA PRO A 665 -7.36 -13.32 -18.28
C PRO A 665 -8.38 -14.46 -18.20
N SER A 666 -9.63 -14.16 -18.56
CA SER A 666 -10.72 -15.15 -18.53
C SER A 666 -11.81 -14.80 -19.54
N LYS A 667 -12.86 -15.62 -19.65
CA LYS A 667 -14.04 -15.28 -20.46
C LYS A 667 -14.72 -13.98 -20.02
N LYS A 668 -14.61 -13.60 -18.75
CA LYS A 668 -15.18 -12.37 -18.17
C LYS A 668 -14.17 -11.22 -18.06
N ASN A 669 -12.92 -11.48 -18.41
CA ASN A 669 -11.82 -10.53 -18.41
C ASN A 669 -10.93 -10.83 -19.62
N SER A 670 -11.53 -10.79 -20.82
CA SER A 670 -10.85 -11.16 -22.04
C SER A 670 -9.84 -10.08 -22.44
N LEU A 671 -8.82 -10.48 -23.18
CA LEU A 671 -7.90 -9.54 -23.82
C LEU A 671 -8.68 -8.65 -24.79
N VAL A 672 -8.41 -7.34 -24.74
CA VAL A 672 -8.94 -6.34 -25.67
C VAL A 672 -7.79 -5.53 -26.26
N SER A 673 -8.02 -4.84 -27.37
CA SER A 673 -7.02 -3.90 -27.91
C SER A 673 -6.78 -2.76 -26.92
N CYS A 674 -5.52 -2.36 -26.75
CA CYS A 674 -5.12 -1.16 -26.01
C CYS A 674 -5.87 0.09 -26.48
N ASP A 675 -6.16 0.21 -27.78
CA ASP A 675 -6.92 1.34 -28.35
C ASP A 675 -8.36 1.42 -27.83
N SER A 676 -8.91 0.32 -27.32
CA SER A 676 -10.26 0.25 -26.77
C SER A 676 -10.34 0.56 -25.27
N ILE A 677 -9.19 0.79 -24.63
CA ILE A 677 -9.08 1.17 -23.22
C ILE A 677 -8.94 2.69 -23.17
N PRO A 678 -9.91 3.43 -22.58
CA PRO A 678 -9.84 4.88 -22.50
C PRO A 678 -8.57 5.34 -21.80
N GLY A 679 -7.93 6.37 -22.34
CA GLY A 679 -6.86 7.11 -21.67
C GLY A 679 -7.32 8.50 -21.25
N ILE A 680 -6.45 9.21 -20.54
CA ILE A 680 -6.66 10.61 -20.16
C ILE A 680 -6.64 11.52 -21.39
N ASP A 681 -7.64 12.38 -21.54
CA ASP A 681 -7.61 13.49 -22.49
C ASP A 681 -6.91 14.72 -21.89
N PHE A 682 -5.62 14.88 -22.23
CA PHE A 682 -4.82 16.01 -21.76
C PHE A 682 -5.32 17.38 -22.24
N ASN A 683 -6.19 17.47 -23.26
CA ASN A 683 -6.73 18.77 -23.69
C ASN A 683 -7.51 19.50 -22.58
N LEU A 684 -7.96 18.78 -21.55
CA LEU A 684 -8.60 19.35 -20.36
C LEU A 684 -7.61 20.04 -19.39
N TRP A 685 -6.30 20.02 -19.68
CA TRP A 685 -5.27 20.82 -19.03
C TRP A 685 -4.82 22.01 -19.88
N LYS A 686 -5.51 22.30 -20.99
CA LYS A 686 -5.16 23.46 -21.81
C LYS A 686 -5.40 24.76 -21.04
N ASP A 687 -4.33 25.52 -20.89
CA ASP A 687 -4.34 26.86 -20.30
C ASP A 687 -4.31 27.91 -21.41
N TYR A 688 -5.13 28.95 -21.27
CA TYR A 688 -5.19 30.04 -22.22
C TYR A 688 -4.38 31.19 -21.64
N ALA A 689 -3.22 31.44 -22.25
CA ALA A 689 -2.32 32.52 -21.84
C ALA A 689 -3.09 33.83 -21.57
N PRO A 690 -2.67 34.67 -20.60
CA PRO A 690 -3.36 35.91 -20.23
C PRO A 690 -3.67 36.84 -21.42
N GLU A 691 -2.86 36.76 -22.49
CA GLU A 691 -3.03 37.53 -23.72
C GLU A 691 -4.32 37.19 -24.51
N VAL A 692 -4.88 35.98 -24.32
CA VAL A 692 -6.14 35.56 -24.95
C VAL A 692 -7.36 36.08 -24.19
N GLY A 693 -7.26 36.28 -22.87
CA GLY A 693 -8.30 36.95 -22.06
C GLY A 693 -8.54 38.40 -22.49
N ASN A 694 -7.49 39.09 -22.92
CA ASN A 694 -7.59 40.44 -23.48
C ASN A 694 -8.17 40.47 -24.91
N GLN A 695 -8.08 39.39 -25.68
CA GLN A 695 -8.73 39.31 -27.00
C GLN A 695 -10.25 39.08 -26.91
N GLN A 696 -10.73 38.36 -25.88
CA GLN A 696 -12.17 38.25 -25.64
C GLN A 696 -12.79 39.56 -25.12
N GLN A 697 -12.05 40.39 -24.37
CA GLN A 697 -12.51 41.74 -24.04
C GLN A 697 -12.52 42.69 -25.26
N ASN A 698 -11.60 42.52 -26.22
CA ASN A 698 -11.59 43.30 -27.45
C ASN A 698 -12.68 42.88 -28.47
N LEU A 699 -13.13 41.62 -28.44
CA LEU A 699 -14.29 41.19 -29.24
C LEU A 699 -15.63 41.72 -28.69
N GLY A 700 -15.72 42.02 -27.38
CA GLY A 700 -16.85 42.73 -26.78
C GLY A 700 -16.92 44.22 -27.14
N LEU A 701 -15.82 44.81 -27.60
CA LEU A 701 -15.74 46.21 -28.05
C LEU A 701 -15.98 46.38 -29.56
N LEU A 702 -15.88 45.30 -30.35
CA LEU A 702 -16.17 45.30 -31.79
C LEU A 702 -17.67 45.07 -32.13
N TYR A 703 -18.49 44.69 -31.14
CA TYR A 703 -19.97 44.66 -31.26
C TYR A 703 -20.66 45.90 -30.67
N LYS A 704 -19.90 46.97 -30.39
CA LYS A 704 -20.40 48.28 -29.93
C LYS A 704 -19.95 49.46 -30.81
N LYS A 705 -19.82 49.26 -32.11
CA LYS A 705 -19.75 50.34 -33.09
C LYS A 705 -20.67 50.10 -34.26
#